data_AF-A0A194WUB9-F1
#
_entry.id   AF-A0A194WUB9-F1
#
_cell.length_a   1.000
_cell.length_b   1.000
_cell.length_c   1.000
_cell.angle_alpha   90.00
_cell.angle_beta   90.00
_cell.angle_gamma   90.00
#
_symmetry.space_group_name_H-M   'P 1'
#
loop_
_entity.id
_entity.type
_entity.pdbx_description
1 polymer ?
#
loop_
_entity_poly.entity_id
_entity_poly.type
_entity_poly.pdbx_seq_one_letter_code
_entity_poly.pdbx_strand_id
1 'polypeptide(L)'
;MPPQPVGHCLLWALLHITILFSQIVHATPTVSLIESLQPTRTRHVLEARGSVTFPSYQANPSTILWPPNCATTDPDACLGSNSVKSCTVKYCSKMVALTCWNHVYAIDFECLCGSMSSTTCPSCINGPSDVNKQLYFAWLAAYCYLDPGWSGLPASWNTNSSSWNTFQVGGIGSADFENYETSNPFTSQFITDNHYYEVSFFVPTCASGCDFLNSRWSGTYIDGDVVTGLAGANLLPDNYSIGGAPQSDYLYVDLTAVCTGWSWSDLQNSCNGVCGSPTGLTGLLVWLNSKCGDVADFAGMPSNWQDSLSFPNDTYPAQGSFPSWPSCLSSINDPGCQLSSIESNCTVTVCATGSVDQSGNCDQVPAINLTCFCPQINYETSCTNECALSWQRASRLNWINDTCSVLGSGTSLPSNWTSLLLIQRSEILPWGWNISSSAIPQSQCPAAWKSLVAFLVVNLFMLLLIPILGRRTVVKKITFGFFGGIESRHWYYTGPLAVGLHLASNAVNASIIKGVPGYENTSIGHFTLLWCTRPRLAWLVVALLPYQAEKSMYFSATASILFSEVVLQLIGSYSMGKAANYARIQEFLLQGHLAGSHFAKEAAVMYGGSLLWLTAVPFAIAACIWTIFGVSERINRFSEYWIWTRKCTRDNCAIVSTQIQFIRTARSKVKPPREGVGWQFADIQQSLLVSIDAVIEKWGKLNETWKNLPQEIRREQNRRLAAKKREERAKDLLEGTRQGNARWTQRSQAYDALRLERRDLETNWFSNPETKQRQAQTKKAAARDSIVIVRAHKDAIQTAIVACEQRILVFENAIARIEARIAAANHQLMHIKQRLRNLKWKWPCIHADDDDEVLQLNSQHDSISRQCQKDMAQLDAMRSDPQLVAEKTRAGDLQSVLDIWEALCLSKENLMHNWDANVQQWELIAEKRREQDKKENLIRFPVAIVTGMLLCWIAQWLWWAGYVEVAGDRYCPPKLSTIASVWTVFAATGSMVGASF
;
A
#
# COMPACT_ATOMS: atom_id res chain seq x y z
N MET A 1 26.53 44.68 -7.11
CA MET A 1 25.38 43.94 -6.55
C MET A 1 25.90 42.96 -5.50
N PRO A 2 25.31 42.85 -4.31
CA PRO A 2 25.69 41.82 -3.35
C PRO A 2 25.15 40.43 -3.76
N PRO A 3 25.83 39.32 -3.42
CA PRO A 3 25.34 37.97 -3.72
C PRO A 3 24.17 37.60 -2.80
N GLN A 4 23.08 37.10 -3.39
CA GLN A 4 21.92 36.58 -2.64
C GLN A 4 22.22 35.21 -1.98
N PRO A 5 21.52 34.84 -0.89
CA PRO A 5 21.74 33.59 -0.16
C PRO A 5 21.18 32.36 -0.90
N VAL A 6 21.94 31.84 -1.87
CA VAL A 6 21.62 30.67 -2.72
C VAL A 6 21.11 29.44 -1.94
N GLY A 7 21.55 29.27 -0.68
CA GLY A 7 21.14 28.16 0.18
C GLY A 7 19.63 28.03 0.42
N HIS A 8 18.86 29.12 0.39
CA HIS A 8 17.40 29.04 0.59
C HIS A 8 16.66 28.41 -0.59
N CYS A 9 17.07 28.73 -1.83
CA CYS A 9 16.49 28.11 -3.03
C CYS A 9 16.82 26.61 -3.12
N LEU A 10 18.05 26.23 -2.76
CA LEU A 10 18.48 24.82 -2.78
C LEU A 10 17.66 23.97 -1.79
N LEU A 11 17.39 24.51 -0.59
CA LEU A 11 16.61 23.80 0.43
C LEU A 11 15.14 23.58 0.00
N TRP A 12 14.52 24.58 -0.64
CA TRP A 12 13.16 24.46 -1.18
C TRP A 12 13.07 23.50 -2.36
N ALA A 13 14.04 23.53 -3.28
CA ALA A 13 14.10 22.59 -4.40
C ALA A 13 14.18 21.13 -3.92
N LEU A 14 15.04 20.86 -2.93
CA LEU A 14 15.17 19.53 -2.32
C LEU A 14 13.88 19.09 -1.61
N LEU A 15 13.22 20.00 -0.89
CA LEU A 15 11.95 19.70 -0.22
C LEU A 15 10.84 19.31 -1.21
N HIS A 16 10.73 20.03 -2.33
CA HIS A 16 9.77 19.68 -3.39
C HIS A 16 10.10 18.34 -4.07
N ILE A 17 11.37 18.02 -4.28
CA ILE A 17 11.79 16.70 -4.82
C ILE A 17 11.35 15.56 -3.88
N THR A 18 11.52 15.71 -2.55
CA THR A 18 11.05 14.68 -1.60
C THR A 18 9.52 14.59 -1.51
N ILE A 19 8.79 15.69 -1.70
CA ILE A 19 7.31 15.69 -1.71
C ILE A 19 6.79 14.96 -2.96
N LEU A 20 7.35 15.27 -4.14
CA LEU A 20 7.03 14.57 -5.40
C LEU A 20 7.29 13.05 -5.29
N PHE A 21 8.41 12.66 -4.68
CA PHE A 21 8.74 11.25 -4.49
C PHE A 21 7.74 10.53 -3.57
N SER A 22 7.28 11.19 -2.50
CA SER A 22 6.25 10.66 -1.60
C SER A 22 4.90 10.45 -2.31
N GLN A 23 4.50 11.40 -3.15
CA GLN A 23 3.24 11.32 -3.91
C GLN A 23 3.21 10.15 -4.91
N ILE A 24 4.36 9.77 -5.49
CA ILE A 24 4.47 8.63 -6.41
C ILE A 24 4.29 7.27 -5.69
N VAL A 25 4.63 7.19 -4.39
CA VAL A 25 4.60 5.94 -3.61
C VAL A 25 3.21 5.59 -3.07
N HIS A 26 2.30 6.57 -2.94
CA HIS A 26 0.96 6.35 -2.37
C HIS A 26 -0.15 6.02 -3.38
N ALA A 27 0.20 5.77 -4.65
CA ALA A 27 -0.77 5.63 -5.76
C ALA A 27 -1.12 4.16 -6.13
N THR A 28 -1.36 3.28 -5.15
CA THR A 28 -1.72 1.86 -5.36
C THR A 28 -3.02 1.48 -4.65
N PRO A 29 -4.08 1.03 -5.36
CA PRO A 29 -5.37 0.69 -4.76
C PRO A 29 -5.46 -0.74 -4.21
N THR A 30 -6.41 -0.99 -3.32
CA THR A 30 -6.77 -2.29 -2.73
C THR A 30 -8.12 -2.78 -3.24
N VAL A 31 -8.33 -4.11 -3.31
CA VAL A 31 -9.53 -4.75 -3.91
C VAL A 31 -10.37 -5.52 -2.87
N SER A 32 -11.68 -5.58 -3.05
CA SER A 32 -12.66 -6.34 -2.24
C SER A 32 -13.86 -6.81 -3.11
N LEU A 33 -14.66 -7.78 -2.63
CA LEU A 33 -15.60 -8.59 -3.45
C LEU A 33 -16.94 -8.85 -2.72
N ILE A 34 -18.09 -8.94 -3.44
CA ILE A 34 -19.49 -9.04 -2.92
C ILE A 34 -20.40 -9.87 -3.87
N GLU A 35 -21.50 -10.49 -3.38
CA GLU A 35 -22.46 -11.38 -4.09
C GLU A 35 -23.97 -11.13 -3.68
N SER A 36 -25.02 -11.80 -4.26
CA SER A 36 -26.43 -11.27 -4.27
C SER A 36 -27.68 -12.22 -4.49
N LEU A 37 -28.96 -11.69 -4.40
CA LEU A 37 -30.30 -12.08 -5.02
C LEU A 37 -31.61 -12.48 -4.18
N GLN A 38 -32.78 -12.81 -4.82
CA GLN A 38 -34.23 -12.43 -4.45
C GLN A 38 -35.45 -13.43 -4.81
N PRO A 39 -36.81 -13.17 -4.55
CA PRO A 39 -38.00 -14.15 -4.44
C PRO A 39 -39.39 -14.00 -5.29
N THR A 40 -40.55 -14.74 -5.04
CA THR A 40 -41.84 -14.86 -5.92
C THR A 40 -43.34 -15.19 -5.34
N ARG A 41 -44.44 -15.60 -6.13
CA ARG A 41 -45.99 -15.38 -5.95
C ARG A 41 -47.17 -16.46 -6.38
N THR A 42 -48.50 -16.16 -6.75
CA THR A 42 -49.80 -17.06 -6.86
C THR A 42 -51.13 -16.72 -7.79
N ARG A 43 -52.24 -17.59 -8.03
CA ARG A 43 -53.61 -17.37 -8.80
C ARG A 43 -54.87 -18.42 -8.69
N HIS A 44 -56.15 -18.28 -9.29
CA HIS A 44 -57.43 -19.19 -9.34
C HIS A 44 -58.65 -18.93 -10.43
N VAL A 45 -59.78 -19.77 -10.62
CA VAL A 45 -60.91 -19.78 -11.74
C VAL A 45 -62.39 -20.46 -11.45
N LEU A 46 -63.50 -20.46 -12.34
CA LEU A 46 -64.93 -21.12 -12.26
C LEU A 46 -65.84 -21.47 -13.58
N GLU A 47 -67.24 -21.65 -13.62
CA GLU A 47 -68.18 -22.52 -14.54
C GLU A 47 -69.67 -22.04 -15.05
N ALA A 48 -70.43 -22.69 -16.04
CA ALA A 48 -71.90 -22.47 -16.54
C ALA A 48 -72.70 -23.57 -17.48
N ARG A 49 -74.02 -23.42 -17.96
CA ARG A 49 -74.98 -24.50 -18.59
C ARG A 49 -76.36 -24.17 -19.41
N GLY A 50 -76.99 -25.01 -20.35
CA GLY A 50 -78.45 -24.95 -20.94
C GLY A 50 -79.01 -25.92 -22.14
N SER A 51 -80.36 -26.06 -22.52
CA SER A 51 -80.98 -26.94 -23.67
C SER A 51 -82.57 -26.92 -24.11
N VAL A 52 -83.09 -27.57 -25.25
CA VAL A 52 -84.53 -27.87 -25.80
C VAL A 52 -84.65 -29.22 -26.68
N THR A 53 -85.83 -29.81 -27.06
CA THR A 53 -86.03 -31.18 -27.72
C THR A 53 -86.74 -31.31 -29.13
N PHE A 54 -86.46 -32.40 -29.90
CA PHE A 54 -86.92 -32.72 -31.31
C PHE A 54 -87.29 -34.22 -31.56
N PRO A 55 -87.83 -34.62 -32.75
CA PRO A 55 -87.93 -36.03 -33.20
C PRO A 55 -86.56 -36.69 -33.48
N SER A 56 -86.45 -38.01 -33.44
CA SER A 56 -85.16 -38.73 -33.46
C SER A 56 -84.41 -38.74 -34.80
N TYR A 57 -85.10 -38.54 -35.93
CA TYR A 57 -84.51 -38.45 -37.27
C TYR A 57 -84.24 -36.99 -37.71
N GLN A 58 -84.39 -36.04 -36.77
CA GLN A 58 -84.19 -34.62 -37.01
C GLN A 58 -83.29 -34.01 -35.94
N ALA A 59 -82.23 -33.31 -36.35
CA ALA A 59 -81.36 -32.60 -35.44
C ALA A 59 -81.33 -31.09 -35.73
N ASN A 60 -81.09 -30.29 -34.70
CA ASN A 60 -80.77 -28.88 -34.86
C ASN A 60 -79.42 -28.77 -35.61
N PRO A 61 -79.28 -27.94 -36.65
CA PRO A 61 -78.00 -27.70 -37.35
C PRO A 61 -76.81 -27.47 -36.41
N SER A 62 -77.02 -26.80 -35.26
CA SER A 62 -75.95 -26.57 -34.26
C SER A 62 -75.61 -27.80 -33.39
N THR A 63 -76.07 -29.00 -33.75
CA THR A 63 -75.81 -30.28 -33.05
C THR A 63 -75.36 -31.39 -34.01
N ILE A 64 -75.11 -31.05 -35.26
CA ILE A 64 -74.60 -31.93 -36.30
C ILE A 64 -73.15 -31.53 -36.55
N LEU A 65 -72.22 -32.49 -36.49
CA LEU A 65 -70.82 -32.25 -36.87
C LEU A 65 -70.78 -31.86 -38.34
N TRP A 66 -70.01 -30.84 -38.68
CA TRP A 66 -69.83 -30.48 -40.09
C TRP A 66 -69.19 -31.65 -40.86
N PRO A 67 -69.72 -32.01 -42.04
CA PRO A 67 -69.07 -33.01 -42.88
C PRO A 67 -67.69 -32.51 -43.34
N PRO A 68 -66.72 -33.41 -43.58
CA PRO A 68 -65.37 -33.03 -43.93
C PRO A 68 -65.35 -32.17 -45.20
N ASN A 69 -64.42 -31.21 -45.26
CA ASN A 69 -64.38 -30.16 -46.28
C ASN A 69 -64.48 -30.68 -47.73
N CYS A 70 -63.91 -31.84 -48.03
CA CYS A 70 -64.03 -32.51 -49.33
C CYS A 70 -65.50 -32.73 -49.81
N ALA A 71 -66.46 -32.80 -48.89
CA ALA A 71 -67.89 -32.99 -49.18
C ALA A 71 -68.68 -31.68 -49.22
N THR A 72 -68.09 -30.54 -48.83
CA THR A 72 -68.73 -29.20 -48.86
C THR A 72 -68.15 -28.28 -49.93
N THR A 73 -66.93 -28.55 -50.41
CA THR A 73 -66.26 -27.78 -51.48
C THR A 73 -66.93 -27.90 -52.85
N ASP A 74 -67.74 -28.94 -53.10
CA ASP A 74 -68.58 -29.05 -54.29
C ASP A 74 -70.03 -28.66 -53.94
N PRO A 75 -70.56 -27.55 -54.50
CA PRO A 75 -71.88 -27.02 -54.12
C PRO A 75 -73.06 -27.86 -54.63
N ASP A 76 -72.85 -28.73 -55.63
CA ASP A 76 -73.93 -29.43 -56.34
C ASP A 76 -73.78 -30.97 -56.36
N ALA A 77 -72.59 -31.54 -56.13
CA ALA A 77 -72.37 -32.99 -56.18
C ALA A 77 -72.49 -33.74 -54.83
N CYS A 78 -72.40 -33.03 -53.70
CA CYS A 78 -72.17 -33.63 -52.37
C CYS A 78 -73.11 -33.08 -51.28
N LEU A 79 -72.57 -32.73 -50.10
CA LEU A 79 -73.24 -32.04 -49.00
C LEU A 79 -73.21 -30.51 -49.21
N GLY A 80 -73.26 -30.10 -50.48
CA GLY A 80 -73.31 -28.71 -50.88
C GLY A 80 -74.54 -27.99 -50.33
N SER A 81 -74.46 -26.65 -50.22
CA SER A 81 -75.45 -25.88 -49.46
C SER A 81 -76.88 -26.01 -50.00
N ASN A 82 -77.05 -26.43 -51.26
CA ASN A 82 -78.34 -26.69 -51.89
C ASN A 82 -79.03 -27.91 -51.26
N SER A 83 -78.34 -29.06 -51.17
CA SER A 83 -78.85 -30.31 -50.59
C SER A 83 -79.29 -30.16 -49.13
N VAL A 84 -78.47 -29.46 -48.33
CA VAL A 84 -78.77 -29.21 -46.90
C VAL A 84 -79.98 -28.27 -46.76
N LYS A 85 -80.09 -27.22 -47.59
CA LYS A 85 -81.26 -26.31 -47.60
C LYS A 85 -82.55 -27.03 -47.98
N SER A 86 -82.53 -27.92 -48.99
CA SER A 86 -83.72 -28.68 -49.39
C SER A 86 -84.25 -29.61 -48.30
N CYS A 87 -83.37 -30.10 -47.41
CA CYS A 87 -83.73 -30.99 -46.30
C CYS A 87 -83.84 -30.27 -44.94
N THR A 88 -83.91 -28.93 -44.93
CA THR A 88 -84.09 -28.15 -43.69
C THR A 88 -85.56 -27.84 -43.43
N VAL A 89 -86.13 -28.43 -42.38
CA VAL A 89 -87.53 -28.20 -41.94
C VAL A 89 -87.59 -27.05 -40.93
N LYS A 90 -88.62 -26.21 -41.05
CA LYS A 90 -88.78 -24.97 -40.27
C LYS A 90 -89.89 -25.08 -39.23
N TYR A 91 -89.52 -25.16 -37.95
CA TYR A 91 -90.42 -25.24 -36.81
C TYR A 91 -90.66 -23.88 -36.16
N CYS A 92 -91.78 -23.73 -35.45
CA CYS A 92 -92.07 -22.56 -34.62
C CYS A 92 -91.80 -22.88 -33.14
N SER A 93 -90.85 -22.19 -32.50
CA SER A 93 -90.50 -22.41 -31.09
C SER A 93 -91.24 -21.48 -30.14
N LYS A 94 -91.71 -20.32 -30.61
CA LYS A 94 -92.57 -19.40 -29.85
C LYS A 94 -93.64 -18.78 -30.74
N MET A 95 -94.90 -19.11 -30.48
CA MET A 95 -96.07 -18.42 -31.03
C MET A 95 -96.56 -17.34 -30.06
N VAL A 96 -96.97 -16.20 -30.60
CA VAL A 96 -97.68 -15.14 -29.86
C VAL A 96 -98.79 -14.63 -30.77
N ALA A 97 -100.02 -14.52 -30.26
CA ALA A 97 -101.18 -14.02 -31.03
C ALA A 97 -101.38 -14.71 -32.40
N LEU A 98 -101.19 -16.04 -32.46
CA LEU A 98 -101.32 -16.90 -33.65
C LEU A 98 -100.32 -16.64 -34.80
N THR A 99 -99.34 -15.74 -34.63
CA THR A 99 -98.19 -15.63 -35.53
C THR A 99 -96.95 -16.28 -34.89
N CYS A 100 -96.07 -16.84 -35.73
CA CYS A 100 -94.81 -17.40 -35.24
C CYS A 100 -93.77 -16.29 -35.06
N TRP A 101 -93.33 -16.07 -33.83
CA TRP A 101 -92.36 -15.02 -33.50
C TRP A 101 -90.92 -15.52 -33.60
N ASN A 102 -90.65 -16.76 -33.15
CA ASN A 102 -89.32 -17.36 -33.26
C ASN A 102 -89.39 -18.71 -33.96
N HIS A 103 -88.51 -18.89 -34.94
CA HIS A 103 -88.39 -20.12 -35.72
C HIS A 103 -87.12 -20.85 -35.33
N VAL A 104 -87.17 -22.17 -35.33
CA VAL A 104 -86.00 -23.03 -35.17
C VAL A 104 -85.99 -24.00 -36.34
N TYR A 105 -84.82 -24.17 -36.94
CA TYR A 105 -84.62 -25.05 -38.08
C TYR A 105 -84.09 -26.40 -37.58
N ALA A 106 -84.53 -27.49 -38.20
CA ALA A 106 -83.98 -28.83 -38.02
C ALA A 106 -83.67 -29.42 -39.40
N ILE A 107 -82.57 -30.16 -39.51
CA ILE A 107 -82.26 -30.93 -40.72
C ILE A 107 -82.92 -32.29 -40.59
N ASP A 108 -83.60 -32.71 -41.66
CA ASP A 108 -84.28 -33.99 -41.76
C ASP A 108 -83.36 -35.02 -42.45
N PHE A 109 -82.95 -36.04 -41.70
CA PHE A 109 -81.98 -37.01 -42.19
C PHE A 109 -82.59 -38.03 -43.16
N GLU A 110 -83.91 -38.28 -43.13
CA GLU A 110 -84.58 -39.15 -44.12
C GLU A 110 -84.49 -38.49 -45.52
N CYS A 111 -84.66 -37.17 -45.57
CA CYS A 111 -84.43 -36.38 -46.79
C CYS A 111 -82.94 -36.35 -47.20
N LEU A 112 -82.04 -36.08 -46.25
CA LEU A 112 -80.62 -35.85 -46.57
C LEU A 112 -79.89 -37.14 -46.98
N CYS A 113 -80.10 -38.21 -46.23
CA CYS A 113 -79.35 -39.46 -46.36
C CYS A 113 -79.91 -40.44 -47.41
N GLY A 114 -81.18 -40.31 -47.81
CA GLY A 114 -81.79 -41.11 -48.88
C GLY A 114 -81.12 -41.01 -50.27
N SER A 115 -80.14 -40.10 -50.42
CA SER A 115 -79.31 -39.94 -51.63
C SER A 115 -77.82 -40.29 -51.43
N MET A 116 -77.39 -40.65 -50.21
CA MET A 116 -75.98 -40.69 -49.82
C MET A 116 -75.44 -42.11 -49.66
N SER A 117 -74.25 -42.34 -50.21
CA SER A 117 -73.61 -43.64 -50.30
C SER A 117 -72.09 -43.52 -50.24
N SER A 118 -71.40 -44.65 -50.04
CA SER A 118 -69.93 -44.72 -50.10
C SER A 118 -69.30 -44.29 -51.45
N THR A 119 -70.10 -44.01 -52.48
CA THR A 119 -69.66 -43.50 -53.79
C THR A 119 -70.17 -42.10 -54.12
N THR A 120 -70.99 -41.46 -53.28
CA THR A 120 -71.65 -40.17 -53.62
C THR A 120 -70.68 -38.98 -53.69
N CYS A 121 -69.52 -39.02 -52.99
CA CYS A 121 -68.53 -37.92 -53.03
C CYS A 121 -67.14 -38.32 -53.57
N PRO A 122 -66.94 -38.29 -54.91
CA PRO A 122 -65.65 -38.55 -55.54
C PRO A 122 -64.50 -37.67 -55.04
N SER A 123 -64.80 -36.44 -54.60
CA SER A 123 -63.85 -35.48 -54.01
C SER A 123 -63.23 -35.97 -52.69
N CYS A 124 -64.01 -36.62 -51.83
CA CYS A 124 -63.50 -37.25 -50.62
C CYS A 124 -62.79 -38.57 -50.93
N ILE A 125 -63.33 -39.37 -51.86
CA ILE A 125 -62.90 -40.74 -52.15
C ILE A 125 -61.54 -40.79 -52.88
N ASN A 126 -61.27 -39.82 -53.75
CA ASN A 126 -60.06 -39.78 -54.59
C ASN A 126 -59.05 -38.70 -54.15
N GLY A 127 -59.13 -38.23 -52.90
CA GLY A 127 -58.18 -37.28 -52.35
C GLY A 127 -56.75 -37.88 -52.21
N PRO A 128 -55.71 -37.04 -52.11
CA PRO A 128 -54.32 -37.50 -51.93
C PRO A 128 -54.06 -38.16 -50.56
N SER A 129 -55.04 -38.14 -49.65
CA SER A 129 -55.03 -38.81 -48.36
C SER A 129 -56.32 -39.62 -48.16
N ASP A 130 -56.17 -40.90 -47.77
CA ASP A 130 -57.29 -41.78 -47.39
C ASP A 130 -58.09 -41.26 -46.17
N VAL A 131 -57.51 -40.28 -45.47
CA VAL A 131 -58.11 -39.47 -44.40
C VAL A 131 -59.49 -38.93 -44.80
N ASN A 132 -59.57 -38.13 -45.87
CA ASN A 132 -60.81 -37.44 -46.27
C ASN A 132 -61.96 -38.43 -46.57
N LYS A 133 -61.61 -39.57 -47.17
CA LYS A 133 -62.50 -40.70 -47.46
C LYS A 133 -63.00 -41.39 -46.19
N GLN A 134 -62.13 -41.65 -45.22
CA GLN A 134 -62.49 -42.24 -43.94
C GLN A 134 -63.35 -41.29 -43.08
N LEU A 135 -63.02 -40.00 -43.02
CA LEU A 135 -63.83 -38.98 -42.34
C LEU A 135 -65.24 -38.89 -42.95
N TYR A 136 -65.34 -38.96 -44.29
CA TYR A 136 -66.63 -38.93 -45.00
C TYR A 136 -67.48 -40.17 -44.69
N PHE A 137 -66.88 -41.36 -44.71
CA PHE A 137 -67.58 -42.60 -44.33
C PHE A 137 -67.99 -42.59 -42.84
N ALA A 138 -67.14 -42.11 -41.95
CA ALA A 138 -67.46 -42.01 -40.53
C ALA A 138 -68.57 -40.97 -40.26
N TRP A 139 -68.60 -39.85 -40.98
CA TRP A 139 -69.72 -38.89 -40.91
C TRP A 139 -71.05 -39.52 -41.38
N LEU A 140 -71.03 -40.26 -42.50
CA LEU A 140 -72.20 -41.01 -42.96
C LEU A 140 -72.65 -42.04 -41.92
N ALA A 141 -71.71 -42.78 -41.31
CA ALA A 141 -72.03 -43.74 -40.25
C ALA A 141 -72.67 -43.10 -39.01
N ALA A 142 -72.22 -41.90 -38.62
CA ALA A 142 -72.74 -41.18 -37.46
C ALA A 142 -74.19 -40.67 -37.66
N TYR A 143 -74.50 -40.13 -38.84
CA TYR A 143 -75.76 -39.41 -39.07
C TYR A 143 -76.77 -40.16 -39.93
N CYS A 144 -76.33 -40.85 -41.00
CA CYS A 144 -77.25 -41.56 -41.87
C CYS A 144 -77.75 -42.90 -41.32
N TYR A 145 -77.13 -43.42 -40.25
CA TYR A 145 -77.70 -44.52 -39.47
C TYR A 145 -79.03 -44.16 -38.77
N LEU A 146 -79.38 -42.87 -38.66
CA LEU A 146 -80.66 -42.41 -38.12
C LEU A 146 -81.83 -42.54 -39.12
N ASP A 147 -81.53 -42.73 -40.41
CA ASP A 147 -82.52 -43.03 -41.45
C ASP A 147 -82.73 -44.56 -41.56
N PRO A 148 -83.92 -45.10 -41.21
CA PRO A 148 -84.20 -46.54 -41.31
C PRO A 148 -84.29 -47.06 -42.75
N GLY A 149 -84.30 -46.18 -43.77
CA GLY A 149 -84.21 -46.52 -45.18
C GLY A 149 -82.78 -46.59 -45.73
N TRP A 150 -81.77 -46.13 -44.97
CA TRP A 150 -80.41 -45.99 -45.47
C TRP A 150 -79.70 -47.34 -45.66
N SER A 151 -79.12 -47.55 -46.84
CA SER A 151 -78.47 -48.82 -47.22
C SER A 151 -77.14 -49.13 -46.51
N GLY A 152 -76.64 -48.21 -45.67
CA GLY A 152 -75.41 -48.39 -44.89
C GLY A 152 -74.12 -48.26 -45.70
N LEU A 153 -73.01 -48.66 -45.06
CA LEU A 153 -71.66 -48.67 -45.64
C LEU A 153 -71.18 -50.11 -45.88
N PRO A 154 -70.23 -50.33 -46.82
CA PRO A 154 -69.62 -51.64 -47.02
C PRO A 154 -68.95 -52.14 -45.72
N ALA A 155 -69.15 -53.40 -45.35
CA ALA A 155 -68.71 -53.96 -44.06
C ALA A 155 -67.18 -53.94 -43.78
N SER A 156 -66.37 -53.52 -44.75
CA SER A 156 -64.91 -53.33 -44.64
C SER A 156 -64.48 -51.85 -44.56
N TRP A 157 -65.40 -50.90 -44.38
CA TRP A 157 -65.11 -49.46 -44.49
C TRP A 157 -64.08 -48.94 -43.48
N ASN A 158 -63.91 -49.64 -42.35
CA ASN A 158 -62.99 -49.30 -41.26
C ASN A 158 -61.82 -50.28 -41.08
N THR A 159 -61.69 -51.35 -41.90
CA THR A 159 -60.74 -52.45 -41.60
C THR A 159 -59.34 -52.30 -42.22
N ASN A 160 -59.13 -51.34 -43.12
CA ASN A 160 -57.89 -51.16 -43.88
C ASN A 160 -57.15 -49.84 -43.57
N SER A 161 -57.44 -49.19 -42.44
CA SER A 161 -56.79 -47.94 -42.04
C SER A 161 -55.34 -48.16 -41.61
N SER A 162 -54.40 -47.77 -42.48
CA SER A 162 -53.00 -47.51 -42.10
C SER A 162 -52.97 -46.59 -40.88
N SER A 163 -52.13 -46.87 -39.88
CA SER A 163 -52.03 -46.06 -38.66
C SER A 163 -51.70 -44.60 -38.98
N TRP A 164 -52.61 -43.68 -38.66
CA TRP A 164 -52.47 -42.26 -38.96
C TRP A 164 -51.46 -41.64 -37.98
N ASN A 165 -50.38 -41.03 -38.47
CA ASN A 165 -49.44 -40.29 -37.61
C ASN A 165 -49.79 -38.80 -37.61
N THR A 166 -50.88 -38.44 -36.92
CA THR A 166 -51.39 -37.06 -36.90
C THR A 166 -50.72 -36.20 -35.84
N PHE A 167 -50.40 -34.96 -36.22
CA PHE A 167 -49.74 -33.95 -35.39
C PHE A 167 -50.64 -32.74 -35.19
N GLN A 168 -50.76 -32.26 -33.95
CA GLN A 168 -51.57 -31.09 -33.59
C GLN A 168 -50.78 -29.81 -33.90
N VAL A 169 -51.33 -28.95 -34.77
CA VAL A 169 -50.62 -27.80 -35.37
C VAL A 169 -50.94 -26.47 -34.69
N GLY A 170 -52.10 -26.35 -34.03
CA GLY A 170 -52.47 -25.17 -33.25
C GLY A 170 -53.97 -25.08 -32.97
N GLY A 171 -54.35 -24.17 -32.07
CA GLY A 171 -55.75 -23.88 -31.73
C GLY A 171 -56.32 -22.69 -32.52
N ILE A 172 -57.59 -22.78 -32.92
CA ILE A 172 -58.36 -21.72 -33.57
C ILE A 172 -58.97 -20.85 -32.47
N GLY A 173 -58.31 -19.74 -32.13
CA GLY A 173 -58.73 -18.83 -31.07
C GLY A 173 -60.07 -18.16 -31.39
N SER A 174 -61.06 -18.28 -30.49
CA SER A 174 -62.42 -17.77 -30.68
C SER A 174 -62.53 -16.24 -30.48
N ALA A 175 -61.97 -15.46 -31.39
CA ALA A 175 -62.18 -14.02 -31.48
C ALA A 175 -63.41 -13.70 -32.36
N ASP A 176 -64.45 -13.14 -31.75
CA ASP A 176 -65.64 -12.51 -32.37
C ASP A 176 -66.38 -13.32 -33.48
N PHE A 177 -67.13 -14.34 -33.07
CA PHE A 177 -68.02 -15.14 -33.94
C PHE A 177 -69.21 -14.37 -34.58
N GLU A 178 -69.44 -13.09 -34.26
CA GLU A 178 -70.68 -12.37 -34.63
C GLU A 178 -70.71 -11.75 -36.05
N ASN A 179 -69.63 -11.82 -36.85
CA ASN A 179 -69.55 -11.20 -38.19
C ASN A 179 -69.07 -12.14 -39.32
N TYR A 180 -69.53 -13.40 -39.33
CA TYR A 180 -69.31 -14.30 -40.47
C TYR A 180 -70.38 -14.11 -41.58
N GLU A 181 -70.06 -13.32 -42.60
CA GLU A 181 -70.71 -13.47 -43.92
C GLU A 181 -70.27 -14.79 -44.57
N THR A 182 -71.17 -15.43 -45.33
CA THR A 182 -71.04 -16.83 -45.75
C THR A 182 -70.16 -17.05 -46.99
N SER A 183 -69.04 -16.32 -47.08
CA SER A 183 -68.09 -16.37 -48.21
C SER A 183 -66.86 -17.25 -47.95
N ASN A 184 -67.01 -18.55 -48.22
CA ASN A 184 -65.94 -19.50 -48.60
C ASN A 184 -64.56 -19.39 -47.89
N PRO A 185 -64.24 -20.25 -46.90
CA PRO A 185 -62.97 -20.20 -46.14
C PRO A 185 -61.72 -20.71 -46.91
N PHE A 186 -61.76 -20.79 -48.25
CA PHE A 186 -60.71 -21.39 -49.09
C PHE A 186 -59.99 -20.40 -50.02
N THR A 187 -59.97 -19.10 -49.69
CA THR A 187 -59.01 -18.16 -50.30
C THR A 187 -57.71 -18.12 -49.49
N SER A 188 -56.58 -17.88 -50.16
CA SER A 188 -55.24 -17.92 -49.55
C SER A 188 -54.94 -16.80 -48.53
N GLN A 189 -55.93 -15.99 -48.17
CA GLN A 189 -55.80 -14.90 -47.19
C GLN A 189 -55.90 -15.37 -45.73
N PHE A 190 -56.46 -16.56 -45.47
CA PHE A 190 -56.64 -17.07 -44.10
C PHE A 190 -55.31 -17.32 -43.37
N ILE A 191 -54.19 -17.43 -44.10
CA ILE A 191 -52.83 -17.57 -43.56
C ILE A 191 -52.15 -16.19 -43.36
N THR A 192 -52.67 -15.11 -43.96
CA THR A 192 -51.98 -13.80 -44.01
C THR A 192 -52.69 -12.67 -43.26
N ASP A 193 -54.01 -12.67 -43.13
CA ASP A 193 -54.78 -11.52 -42.62
C ASP A 193 -55.28 -11.67 -41.18
N ASN A 194 -54.45 -11.24 -40.21
CA ASN A 194 -54.84 -10.78 -38.87
C ASN A 194 -55.59 -11.73 -37.90
N HIS A 195 -55.52 -13.05 -38.06
CA HIS A 195 -56.00 -13.98 -37.02
C HIS A 195 -54.93 -14.26 -35.94
N TYR A 196 -55.25 -13.90 -34.69
CA TYR A 196 -54.46 -14.27 -33.50
C TYR A 196 -54.78 -15.72 -33.11
N TYR A 197 -53.98 -16.65 -33.63
CA TYR A 197 -53.87 -17.98 -33.04
C TYR A 197 -53.30 -17.85 -31.61
N GLU A 198 -53.93 -18.44 -30.61
CA GLU A 198 -53.22 -18.79 -29.38
C GLU A 198 -52.31 -19.97 -29.71
N VAL A 199 -51.10 -19.68 -30.22
CA VAL A 199 -50.09 -20.68 -30.63
C VAL A 199 -49.50 -21.38 -29.41
N SER A 200 -50.32 -22.22 -28.78
CA SER A 200 -49.85 -23.33 -27.97
C SER A 200 -49.22 -24.37 -28.91
N PHE A 201 -47.99 -24.05 -29.31
CA PHE A 201 -47.00 -24.84 -30.03
C PHE A 201 -47.10 -24.98 -31.57
N PHE A 202 -45.95 -25.42 -32.11
CA PHE A 202 -45.79 -26.46 -33.14
C PHE A 202 -45.47 -26.18 -34.62
N VAL A 203 -45.32 -24.92 -35.07
CA VAL A 203 -44.69 -24.61 -36.38
C VAL A 203 -43.66 -23.47 -36.28
N PRO A 204 -42.41 -23.65 -36.80
CA PRO A 204 -41.46 -22.56 -36.99
C PRO A 204 -41.98 -21.52 -37.99
N THR A 205 -41.96 -20.23 -37.60
CA THR A 205 -42.68 -19.15 -38.29
C THR A 205 -42.27 -18.87 -39.74
N CYS A 206 -41.12 -19.38 -40.21
CA CYS A 206 -40.75 -19.27 -41.63
C CYS A 206 -41.27 -20.39 -42.54
N ALA A 207 -41.84 -21.46 -41.98
CA ALA A 207 -42.37 -22.57 -42.78
C ALA A 207 -43.57 -22.14 -43.66
N SER A 208 -44.40 -21.21 -43.17
CA SER A 208 -45.57 -20.68 -43.88
C SER A 208 -45.22 -19.90 -45.15
N GLY A 209 -44.07 -19.23 -45.16
CA GLY A 209 -43.54 -18.54 -46.34
C GLY A 209 -42.80 -19.45 -47.32
N CYS A 210 -42.58 -20.73 -46.99
CA CYS A 210 -41.94 -21.68 -47.90
C CYS A 210 -43.02 -22.38 -48.72
N ASP A 211 -43.25 -21.89 -49.95
CA ASP A 211 -44.28 -22.36 -50.88
C ASP A 211 -44.36 -23.90 -50.98
N PHE A 212 -43.20 -24.56 -50.92
CA PHE A 212 -43.10 -26.02 -50.93
C PHE A 212 -43.84 -26.68 -49.75
N LEU A 213 -43.57 -26.25 -48.52
CA LEU A 213 -44.22 -26.79 -47.32
C LEU A 213 -45.70 -26.40 -47.29
N ASN A 214 -46.02 -25.14 -47.58
CA ASN A 214 -47.38 -24.61 -47.59
C ASN A 214 -48.27 -25.36 -48.60
N SER A 215 -47.76 -25.63 -49.82
CA SER A 215 -48.48 -26.41 -50.83
C SER A 215 -48.84 -27.83 -50.37
N ARG A 216 -47.94 -28.51 -49.63
CA ARG A 216 -48.21 -29.84 -49.06
C ARG A 216 -49.23 -29.75 -47.93
N TRP A 217 -49.09 -28.81 -47.00
CA TRP A 217 -49.96 -28.69 -45.82
C TRP A 217 -51.43 -28.42 -46.19
N SER A 218 -51.66 -27.62 -47.24
CA SER A 218 -53.00 -27.25 -47.70
C SER A 218 -53.92 -28.45 -48.04
N GLY A 219 -53.37 -29.62 -48.36
CA GLY A 219 -54.12 -30.84 -48.68
C GLY A 219 -54.13 -31.92 -47.58
N THR A 220 -53.48 -31.69 -46.44
CA THR A 220 -53.18 -32.73 -45.43
C THR A 220 -53.67 -32.40 -44.02
N TYR A 221 -54.43 -31.32 -43.85
CA TYR A 221 -55.00 -30.93 -42.56
C TYR A 221 -56.33 -31.62 -42.27
N ILE A 222 -56.67 -31.67 -40.99
CA ILE A 222 -57.87 -32.27 -40.42
C ILE A 222 -58.41 -31.31 -39.36
N ASP A 223 -59.72 -31.09 -39.39
CA ASP A 223 -60.43 -30.24 -38.44
C ASP A 223 -60.70 -30.99 -37.13
N GLY A 224 -60.35 -30.36 -35.99
CA GLY A 224 -60.48 -30.94 -34.65
C GLY A 224 -61.92 -31.20 -34.22
N ASP A 225 -62.89 -30.45 -34.71
CA ASP A 225 -64.31 -30.72 -34.46
C ASP A 225 -64.70 -32.08 -35.08
N VAL A 226 -64.21 -32.34 -36.30
CA VAL A 226 -64.45 -33.61 -37.00
C VAL A 226 -63.74 -34.76 -36.27
N VAL A 227 -62.47 -34.60 -35.84
CA VAL A 227 -61.76 -35.64 -35.08
C VAL A 227 -62.43 -35.91 -33.73
N THR A 228 -62.79 -34.87 -32.99
CA THR A 228 -63.41 -34.96 -31.66
C THR A 228 -64.81 -35.57 -31.74
N GLY A 229 -65.58 -35.20 -32.76
CA GLY A 229 -66.90 -35.76 -33.03
C GLY A 229 -66.86 -37.26 -33.36
N LEU A 230 -65.92 -37.68 -34.22
CA LEU A 230 -65.76 -39.09 -34.55
C LEU A 230 -65.19 -39.92 -33.39
N ALA A 231 -64.37 -39.32 -32.52
CA ALA A 231 -63.96 -39.92 -31.26
C ALA A 231 -65.14 -40.12 -30.31
N GLY A 232 -65.97 -39.09 -30.11
CA GLY A 232 -67.17 -39.16 -29.27
C GLY A 232 -68.23 -40.16 -29.77
N ALA A 233 -68.22 -40.47 -31.06
CA ALA A 233 -69.07 -41.49 -31.68
C ALA A 233 -68.50 -42.92 -31.64
N ASN A 234 -67.27 -43.13 -31.13
CA ASN A 234 -66.50 -44.39 -31.26
C ASN A 234 -66.37 -44.88 -32.73
N LEU A 235 -66.15 -43.94 -33.67
CA LEU A 235 -66.00 -44.25 -35.11
C LEU A 235 -64.55 -44.14 -35.61
N LEU A 236 -63.61 -43.79 -34.73
CA LEU A 236 -62.18 -43.89 -35.00
C LEU A 236 -61.70 -45.34 -34.79
N PRO A 237 -60.81 -45.89 -35.63
CA PRO A 237 -60.33 -47.26 -35.49
C PRO A 237 -59.39 -47.42 -34.27
N ASP A 238 -59.35 -48.61 -33.68
CA ASP A 238 -58.60 -48.91 -32.44
C ASP A 238 -57.07 -48.64 -32.51
N ASN A 239 -56.52 -48.45 -33.71
CA ASN A 239 -55.12 -48.11 -33.95
C ASN A 239 -54.84 -46.59 -34.07
N TYR A 240 -55.83 -45.73 -33.86
CA TYR A 240 -55.72 -44.28 -34.03
C TYR A 240 -55.28 -43.57 -32.74
N SER A 241 -53.96 -43.42 -32.57
CA SER A 241 -53.37 -42.74 -31.41
C SER A 241 -53.12 -41.25 -31.66
N ILE A 242 -54.10 -40.41 -31.31
CA ILE A 242 -53.84 -38.98 -31.04
C ILE A 242 -52.96 -38.90 -29.78
N GLY A 243 -52.05 -37.93 -29.70
CA GLY A 243 -51.19 -37.67 -28.53
C GLY A 243 -51.92 -37.14 -27.28
N GLY A 244 -53.22 -37.37 -27.15
CA GLY A 244 -54.11 -36.86 -26.11
C GLY A 244 -55.58 -37.13 -26.46
N ALA A 245 -56.51 -36.67 -25.63
CA ALA A 245 -57.91 -36.58 -26.06
C ALA A 245 -58.04 -35.51 -27.16
N PRO A 246 -58.75 -35.77 -28.27
CA PRO A 246 -58.97 -34.75 -29.29
C PRO A 246 -59.77 -33.58 -28.72
N GLN A 247 -59.46 -32.38 -29.19
CA GLN A 247 -60.13 -31.15 -28.80
C GLN A 247 -60.70 -30.50 -30.07
N SER A 248 -61.94 -30.01 -29.97
CA SER A 248 -62.69 -29.38 -31.06
C SER A 248 -61.89 -28.28 -31.75
N ASP A 249 -61.30 -27.40 -30.94
CA ASP A 249 -60.80 -26.10 -31.38
C ASP A 249 -59.43 -26.17 -32.09
N TYR A 250 -58.97 -27.34 -32.56
CA TYR A 250 -57.58 -27.55 -32.99
C TYR A 250 -57.41 -28.13 -34.40
N LEU A 251 -56.41 -27.63 -35.12
CA LEU A 251 -55.99 -28.19 -36.40
C LEU A 251 -55.02 -29.36 -36.19
N TYR A 252 -55.25 -30.46 -36.89
CA TYR A 252 -54.33 -31.61 -36.97
C TYR A 252 -53.82 -31.78 -38.41
N VAL A 253 -52.63 -32.35 -38.60
CA VAL A 253 -52.03 -32.64 -39.92
C VAL A 253 -51.42 -34.04 -39.93
N ASP A 254 -51.60 -34.79 -41.02
CA ASP A 254 -50.96 -36.10 -41.21
C ASP A 254 -49.46 -35.94 -41.56
N LEU A 255 -48.58 -36.32 -40.63
CA LEU A 255 -47.13 -36.33 -40.86
C LEU A 255 -46.72 -37.27 -41.99
N THR A 256 -47.49 -38.35 -42.22
CA THR A 256 -47.20 -39.33 -43.28
C THR A 256 -47.30 -38.69 -44.66
N ALA A 257 -48.23 -37.76 -44.88
CA ALA A 257 -48.39 -37.03 -46.14
C ALA A 257 -47.44 -35.81 -46.28
N VAL A 258 -46.97 -35.24 -45.17
CA VAL A 258 -46.04 -34.08 -45.15
C VAL A 258 -44.57 -34.48 -45.21
N CYS A 259 -44.17 -35.55 -44.52
CA CYS A 259 -42.77 -35.96 -44.39
C CYS A 259 -42.26 -36.83 -45.54
N THR A 260 -43.10 -37.25 -46.49
CA THR A 260 -42.74 -38.24 -47.51
C THR A 260 -42.60 -37.65 -48.92
N GLY A 261 -41.70 -38.26 -49.70
CA GLY A 261 -41.54 -37.94 -51.11
C GLY A 261 -40.95 -36.55 -51.40
N TRP A 262 -39.98 -36.10 -50.60
CA TRP A 262 -39.19 -34.89 -50.86
C TRP A 262 -37.73 -35.05 -50.42
N SER A 263 -36.84 -34.23 -50.99
CA SER A 263 -35.39 -34.29 -50.78
C SER A 263 -34.85 -33.03 -50.09
N TRP A 264 -33.69 -33.16 -49.45
CA TRP A 264 -32.97 -32.04 -48.86
C TRP A 264 -32.77 -30.85 -49.82
N SER A 265 -32.50 -31.14 -51.09
CA SER A 265 -32.35 -30.15 -52.16
C SER A 265 -33.64 -29.36 -52.42
N ASP A 266 -34.82 -29.96 -52.26
CA ASP A 266 -36.09 -29.26 -52.47
C ASP A 266 -36.31 -28.22 -51.37
N LEU A 267 -36.07 -28.60 -50.11
CA LEU A 267 -36.14 -27.70 -48.97
C LEU A 267 -35.11 -26.56 -49.08
N GLN A 268 -33.87 -26.88 -49.47
CA GLN A 268 -32.83 -25.86 -49.67
C GLN A 268 -33.15 -24.92 -50.84
N ASN A 269 -33.74 -25.40 -51.93
CA ASN A 269 -34.05 -24.54 -53.09
C ASN A 269 -35.31 -23.69 -52.87
N SER A 270 -36.34 -24.22 -52.18
CA SER A 270 -37.62 -23.54 -51.99
C SER A 270 -37.71 -22.70 -50.71
N CYS A 271 -36.96 -23.02 -49.64
CA CYS A 271 -36.99 -22.25 -48.39
C CYS A 271 -35.78 -21.29 -48.21
N ASN A 272 -34.85 -21.24 -49.17
CA ASN A 272 -33.74 -20.29 -49.13
C ASN A 272 -34.25 -18.84 -49.26
N GLY A 273 -33.67 -17.92 -48.48
CA GLY A 273 -34.12 -16.53 -48.40
C GLY A 273 -35.42 -16.33 -47.59
N VAL A 274 -36.38 -17.26 -47.70
CA VAL A 274 -37.65 -17.24 -46.94
C VAL A 274 -37.40 -17.21 -45.43
N CYS A 275 -36.55 -18.10 -44.91
CA CYS A 275 -36.32 -18.18 -43.46
C CYS A 275 -35.56 -17.01 -42.85
N GLY A 276 -35.07 -16.06 -43.66
CA GLY A 276 -34.62 -14.71 -43.26
C GLY A 276 -33.37 -14.65 -42.38
N SER A 277 -33.43 -15.25 -41.19
CA SER A 277 -32.32 -15.39 -40.25
C SER A 277 -31.81 -16.84 -40.21
N PRO A 278 -30.54 -17.06 -39.80
CA PRO A 278 -30.03 -18.40 -39.52
C PRO A 278 -30.80 -19.12 -38.41
N THR A 279 -31.42 -18.39 -37.46
CA THR A 279 -32.32 -18.97 -36.44
C THR A 279 -33.60 -19.55 -37.01
N GLY A 280 -34.25 -18.88 -37.97
CA GLY A 280 -35.47 -19.38 -38.62
C GLY A 280 -35.20 -20.72 -39.32
N LEU A 281 -34.09 -20.79 -40.06
CA LEU A 281 -33.63 -22.04 -40.68
C LEU A 281 -33.30 -23.09 -39.61
N THR A 282 -32.51 -22.75 -38.59
CA THR A 282 -32.11 -23.69 -37.52
C THR A 282 -33.31 -24.32 -36.82
N GLY A 283 -34.33 -23.53 -36.46
CA GLY A 283 -35.57 -24.03 -35.88
C GLY A 283 -36.35 -24.94 -36.83
N LEU A 284 -36.45 -24.57 -38.12
CA LEU A 284 -37.07 -25.41 -39.15
C LEU A 284 -36.36 -26.77 -39.29
N LEU A 285 -35.02 -26.79 -39.32
CA LEU A 285 -34.26 -28.03 -39.50
C LEU A 285 -34.39 -28.97 -38.29
N VAL A 286 -34.35 -28.44 -37.07
CA VAL A 286 -34.52 -29.25 -35.85
C VAL A 286 -35.97 -29.73 -35.70
N TRP A 287 -36.97 -28.91 -36.05
CA TRP A 287 -38.37 -29.32 -36.11
C TRP A 287 -38.58 -30.46 -37.10
N LEU A 288 -38.08 -30.33 -38.34
CA LEU A 288 -38.20 -31.36 -39.37
C LEU A 288 -37.57 -32.68 -38.91
N ASN A 289 -36.36 -32.65 -38.36
CA ASN A 289 -35.73 -33.85 -37.81
C ASN A 289 -36.53 -34.42 -36.62
N SER A 290 -37.12 -33.58 -35.77
CA SER A 290 -37.90 -34.00 -34.60
C SER A 290 -39.30 -34.54 -34.91
N LYS A 291 -39.91 -34.21 -36.06
CA LYS A 291 -41.27 -34.64 -36.43
C LYS A 291 -41.31 -35.64 -37.58
N CYS A 292 -40.39 -35.53 -38.54
CA CYS A 292 -40.29 -36.45 -39.68
C CYS A 292 -39.30 -37.60 -39.47
N GLY A 293 -38.38 -37.51 -38.48
CA GLY A 293 -37.28 -38.47 -38.29
C GLY A 293 -37.71 -39.92 -38.14
N ASP A 294 -38.88 -40.17 -37.52
CA ASP A 294 -39.43 -41.52 -37.30
C ASP A 294 -40.43 -41.98 -38.39
N VAL A 295 -40.67 -41.18 -39.43
CA VAL A 295 -41.57 -41.54 -40.55
C VAL A 295 -40.83 -42.42 -41.55
N ALA A 296 -41.33 -43.65 -41.78
CA ALA A 296 -40.60 -44.71 -42.49
C ALA A 296 -40.12 -44.36 -43.91
N ASP A 297 -40.86 -43.50 -44.64
CA ASP A 297 -40.52 -43.05 -46.00
C ASP A 297 -39.96 -41.60 -46.04
N PHE A 298 -39.52 -41.05 -44.90
CA PHE A 298 -38.73 -39.81 -44.87
C PHE A 298 -37.31 -40.11 -45.34
N ALA A 299 -36.82 -39.35 -46.33
CA ALA A 299 -35.50 -39.57 -46.94
C ALA A 299 -34.30 -39.29 -45.99
N GLY A 300 -34.58 -38.78 -44.78
CA GLY A 300 -33.60 -38.41 -43.77
C GLY A 300 -32.94 -37.07 -44.03
N MET A 301 -32.35 -36.51 -42.97
CA MET A 301 -31.48 -35.34 -43.06
C MET A 301 -30.09 -35.78 -43.55
N PRO A 302 -29.39 -35.00 -44.41
CA PRO A 302 -28.04 -35.36 -44.88
C PRO A 302 -27.07 -35.42 -43.70
N SER A 303 -26.05 -36.29 -43.76
CA SER A 303 -25.20 -36.63 -42.60
C SER A 303 -24.44 -35.46 -41.94
N ASN A 304 -24.38 -34.30 -42.59
CA ASN A 304 -23.77 -33.07 -42.11
C ASN A 304 -24.77 -31.92 -41.88
N TRP A 305 -26.09 -32.20 -41.78
CA TRP A 305 -27.13 -31.18 -41.59
C TRP A 305 -26.91 -30.34 -40.33
N GLN A 306 -26.30 -30.93 -39.30
CA GLN A 306 -26.02 -30.28 -38.02
C GLN A 306 -24.97 -29.18 -38.12
N ASP A 307 -24.05 -29.27 -39.09
CA ASP A 307 -23.03 -28.24 -39.37
C ASP A 307 -23.66 -26.92 -39.89
N SER A 308 -24.93 -26.97 -40.33
CA SER A 308 -25.69 -25.80 -40.79
C SER A 308 -26.49 -25.12 -39.66
N LEU A 309 -26.45 -25.64 -38.44
CA LEU A 309 -27.29 -25.18 -37.33
C LEU A 309 -26.58 -24.06 -36.52
N SER A 310 -27.29 -22.95 -36.37
CA SER A 310 -26.82 -21.77 -35.64
C SER A 310 -27.12 -21.90 -34.14
N PHE A 311 -26.28 -22.67 -33.45
CA PHE A 311 -26.21 -22.80 -31.99
C PHE A 311 -24.95 -22.13 -31.43
N PRO A 312 -24.96 -21.69 -30.15
CA PRO A 312 -23.75 -21.41 -29.40
C PRO A 312 -22.80 -22.60 -29.39
N ASN A 313 -21.69 -22.40 -30.10
CA ASN A 313 -20.58 -23.32 -30.28
C ASN A 313 -19.30 -22.49 -30.47
N ASP A 314 -18.17 -23.14 -30.72
CA ASP A 314 -16.87 -22.47 -30.86
C ASP A 314 -16.80 -21.47 -32.04
N THR A 315 -17.74 -21.50 -32.99
CA THR A 315 -17.87 -20.57 -34.14
C THR A 315 -18.85 -19.42 -33.86
N TYR A 316 -19.80 -19.62 -32.95
CA TYR A 316 -20.84 -18.66 -32.53
C TYR A 316 -20.87 -18.49 -31.00
N PRO A 317 -19.80 -17.98 -30.36
CA PRO A 317 -19.82 -17.65 -28.94
C PRO A 317 -20.98 -16.68 -28.63
N ALA A 318 -21.87 -17.08 -27.72
CA ALA A 318 -22.93 -16.20 -27.23
C ALA A 318 -22.31 -14.97 -26.56
N GLN A 319 -22.94 -13.80 -26.69
CA GLN A 319 -22.30 -12.51 -26.33
C GLN A 319 -21.87 -12.44 -24.85
N GLY A 320 -22.63 -13.06 -23.94
CA GLY A 320 -22.26 -13.18 -22.51
C GLY A 320 -21.13 -14.18 -22.21
N SER A 321 -20.74 -15.00 -23.20
CA SER A 321 -19.59 -15.92 -23.16
C SER A 321 -18.43 -15.50 -24.07
N PHE A 322 -18.59 -14.40 -24.82
CA PHE A 322 -17.55 -13.90 -25.71
C PHE A 322 -16.31 -13.44 -24.90
N PRO A 323 -15.07 -13.78 -25.33
CA PRO A 323 -13.86 -13.44 -24.58
C PRO A 323 -13.75 -11.93 -24.34
N SER A 324 -13.85 -11.52 -23.08
CA SER A 324 -13.85 -10.12 -22.70
C SER A 324 -12.62 -9.38 -23.24
N TRP A 325 -12.86 -8.20 -23.82
CA TRP A 325 -11.82 -7.38 -24.40
C TRP A 325 -10.65 -7.18 -23.43
N PRO A 326 -9.38 -7.36 -23.87
CA PRO A 326 -8.21 -6.92 -23.12
C PRO A 326 -8.42 -5.51 -22.57
N SER A 327 -7.98 -5.24 -21.35
CA SER A 327 -8.27 -3.95 -20.69
C SER A 327 -7.78 -2.73 -21.49
N CYS A 328 -6.74 -2.90 -22.31
CA CYS A 328 -6.23 -1.89 -23.25
C CYS A 328 -7.08 -1.67 -24.53
N LEU A 329 -8.17 -2.43 -24.72
CA LEU A 329 -9.19 -2.22 -25.75
C LEU A 329 -10.54 -1.78 -25.16
N SER A 330 -10.68 -1.79 -23.83
CA SER A 330 -11.92 -1.40 -23.14
C SER A 330 -12.22 0.11 -23.21
N SER A 331 -11.26 0.93 -23.65
CA SER A 331 -11.41 2.34 -24.01
C SER A 331 -12.13 2.51 -25.36
N ILE A 332 -13.40 2.09 -25.42
CA ILE A 332 -14.32 2.18 -26.58
C ILE A 332 -14.48 3.63 -27.15
N ASN A 333 -13.92 4.62 -26.47
CA ASN A 333 -13.93 6.04 -26.85
C ASN A 333 -12.76 6.48 -27.77
N ASP A 334 -11.83 5.61 -28.19
CA ASP A 334 -10.93 5.95 -29.31
C ASP A 334 -11.70 5.82 -30.65
N PRO A 335 -11.99 6.93 -31.38
CA PRO A 335 -12.65 6.85 -32.68
C PRO A 335 -11.81 6.14 -33.76
N GLY A 336 -10.54 5.81 -33.48
CA GLY A 336 -9.69 4.97 -34.32
C GLY A 336 -9.81 3.46 -34.09
N CYS A 337 -10.62 2.99 -33.12
CA CYS A 337 -10.72 1.57 -32.75
C CYS A 337 -12.08 0.98 -33.18
N GLN A 338 -12.08 0.18 -34.25
CA GLN A 338 -13.29 -0.29 -34.94
C GLN A 338 -13.98 -1.50 -34.30
N LEU A 339 -13.42 -2.06 -33.23
CA LEU A 339 -13.83 -3.36 -32.68
C LEU A 339 -15.29 -3.44 -32.24
N SER A 340 -15.84 -2.37 -31.65
CA SER A 340 -17.26 -2.31 -31.28
C SER A 340 -18.20 -2.30 -32.49
N SER A 341 -17.78 -1.68 -33.60
CA SER A 341 -18.53 -1.72 -34.86
C SER A 341 -18.41 -3.08 -35.55
N ILE A 342 -17.28 -3.76 -35.43
CA ILE A 342 -17.10 -5.12 -35.97
C ILE A 342 -17.90 -6.13 -35.13
N GLU A 343 -17.94 -5.95 -33.80
CA GLU A 343 -18.84 -6.71 -32.90
C GLU A 343 -20.30 -6.51 -33.30
N SER A 344 -20.78 -5.26 -33.42
CA SER A 344 -22.18 -5.00 -33.78
C SER A 344 -22.56 -5.51 -35.17
N ASN A 345 -21.65 -5.39 -36.15
CA ASN A 345 -21.90 -5.82 -37.53
C ASN A 345 -21.86 -7.35 -37.70
N CYS A 346 -21.22 -8.07 -36.79
CA CYS A 346 -21.12 -9.54 -36.80
C CYS A 346 -21.87 -10.23 -35.67
N THR A 347 -22.57 -9.48 -34.82
CA THR A 347 -23.55 -10.03 -33.87
C THR A 347 -24.75 -10.52 -34.65
N VAL A 348 -25.04 -11.82 -34.51
CA VAL A 348 -26.21 -12.49 -35.09
C VAL A 348 -26.99 -13.14 -33.95
N THR A 349 -28.30 -13.28 -34.12
CA THR A 349 -29.11 -14.08 -33.20
C THR A 349 -28.90 -15.56 -33.51
N VAL A 350 -28.75 -16.38 -32.47
CA VAL A 350 -28.62 -17.86 -32.55
C VAL A 350 -29.59 -18.54 -31.58
N CYS A 351 -29.87 -19.82 -31.81
CA CYS A 351 -30.69 -20.65 -30.93
C CYS A 351 -29.86 -21.12 -29.73
N ALA A 352 -30.25 -20.84 -28.48
CA ALA A 352 -29.44 -21.29 -27.34
C ALA A 352 -29.36 -22.84 -27.23
N THR A 353 -28.22 -23.33 -26.77
CA THR A 353 -27.90 -24.76 -26.78
C THR A 353 -28.74 -25.51 -25.75
N GLY A 354 -29.61 -26.42 -26.22
CA GLY A 354 -30.57 -27.13 -25.37
C GLY A 354 -31.83 -26.34 -25.01
N SER A 355 -32.01 -25.11 -25.52
CA SER A 355 -33.28 -24.35 -25.40
C SER A 355 -34.25 -24.59 -26.55
N VAL A 356 -33.95 -25.53 -27.46
CA VAL A 356 -34.92 -25.95 -28.46
C VAL A 356 -35.98 -26.77 -27.77
N ASP A 357 -37.19 -26.23 -27.72
CA ASP A 357 -38.34 -26.94 -27.19
C ASP A 357 -38.76 -28.10 -28.11
N GLN A 358 -39.79 -28.84 -27.71
CA GLN A 358 -40.35 -29.92 -28.55
C GLN A 358 -40.99 -29.39 -29.85
N SER A 359 -41.04 -28.06 -30.04
CA SER A 359 -41.65 -27.34 -31.17
C SER A 359 -40.63 -26.79 -32.17
N GLY A 360 -39.33 -26.99 -31.95
CA GLY A 360 -38.30 -26.36 -32.79
C GLY A 360 -38.12 -24.86 -32.55
N ASN A 361 -38.84 -24.28 -31.58
CA ASN A 361 -38.61 -22.92 -31.13
C ASN A 361 -37.42 -22.92 -30.16
N CYS A 362 -36.56 -21.92 -30.28
CA CYS A 362 -35.36 -21.80 -29.48
C CYS A 362 -35.31 -20.45 -28.77
N ASP A 363 -34.88 -20.43 -27.50
CA ASP A 363 -34.56 -19.17 -26.84
C ASP A 363 -33.45 -18.46 -27.64
N GLN A 364 -33.79 -17.30 -28.18
CA GLN A 364 -32.91 -16.53 -29.03
C GLN A 364 -31.90 -15.75 -28.19
N VAL A 365 -30.61 -16.01 -28.42
CA VAL A 365 -29.50 -15.29 -27.77
C VAL A 365 -28.63 -14.59 -28.81
N PRO A 366 -28.09 -13.39 -28.52
CA PRO A 366 -27.08 -12.77 -29.36
C PRO A 366 -25.78 -13.58 -29.26
N ALA A 367 -25.14 -13.85 -30.40
CA ALA A 367 -23.81 -14.44 -30.51
C ALA A 367 -23.01 -13.74 -31.60
N ILE A 368 -21.69 -13.76 -31.48
CA ILE A 368 -20.80 -13.14 -32.46
C ILE A 368 -20.39 -14.21 -33.47
N ASN A 369 -20.77 -14.04 -34.74
CA ASN A 369 -20.37 -14.94 -35.81
C ASN A 369 -18.87 -14.72 -36.11
N LEU A 370 -18.02 -15.65 -35.67
CA LEU A 370 -16.57 -15.52 -35.87
C LEU A 370 -16.17 -15.50 -37.35
N THR A 371 -16.91 -16.18 -38.23
CA THR A 371 -16.65 -16.15 -39.69
C THR A 371 -16.86 -14.77 -40.32
N CYS A 372 -17.67 -13.92 -39.69
CA CYS A 372 -17.83 -12.51 -40.05
C CYS A 372 -16.78 -11.63 -39.35
N PHE A 373 -16.59 -11.87 -38.05
CA PHE A 373 -15.84 -11.01 -37.13
C PHE A 373 -14.32 -11.10 -37.35
N CYS A 374 -13.78 -12.30 -37.41
CA CYS A 374 -12.34 -12.53 -37.51
C CYS A 374 -11.72 -12.02 -38.82
N PRO A 375 -12.32 -12.21 -40.01
CA PRO A 375 -11.77 -11.63 -41.25
C PRO A 375 -11.78 -10.09 -41.29
N GLN A 376 -12.63 -9.43 -40.49
CA GLN A 376 -12.67 -7.97 -40.35
C GLN A 376 -11.70 -7.44 -39.30
N ILE A 377 -11.29 -8.26 -38.33
CA ILE A 377 -10.19 -7.92 -37.42
C ILE A 377 -8.86 -8.08 -38.14
N ASN A 378 -8.07 -7.01 -38.13
CA ASN A 378 -6.69 -6.99 -38.53
C ASN A 378 -5.87 -6.34 -37.40
N TYR A 379 -4.83 -7.03 -36.94
CA TYR A 379 -3.97 -6.55 -35.86
C TYR A 379 -3.38 -5.14 -36.10
N GLU A 380 -3.01 -4.81 -37.34
CA GLU A 380 -2.39 -3.52 -37.67
C GLU A 380 -3.40 -2.38 -37.84
N THR A 381 -4.57 -2.65 -38.44
CA THR A 381 -5.50 -1.58 -38.86
C THR A 381 -6.73 -1.39 -37.98
N SER A 382 -7.27 -2.42 -37.32
CA SER A 382 -8.58 -2.29 -36.63
C SER A 382 -8.55 -1.37 -35.41
N CYS A 383 -7.41 -1.29 -34.71
CA CYS A 383 -7.12 -0.27 -33.69
C CYS A 383 -5.61 0.03 -33.74
N THR A 384 -5.22 1.21 -34.22
CA THR A 384 -3.82 1.55 -34.53
C THR A 384 -3.02 2.08 -33.34
N ASN A 385 -3.69 2.73 -32.38
CA ASN A 385 -3.04 3.39 -31.24
C ASN A 385 -3.11 2.58 -29.93
N GLU A 386 -4.08 1.68 -29.81
CA GLU A 386 -4.39 0.99 -28.56
C GLU A 386 -3.56 -0.29 -28.32
N CYS A 387 -3.37 -0.62 -27.04
CA CYS A 387 -2.48 -1.68 -26.56
C CYS A 387 -0.99 -1.49 -26.87
N ALA A 388 -0.49 -0.25 -26.90
CA ALA A 388 0.89 0.10 -27.25
C ALA A 388 1.99 -0.32 -26.24
N LEU A 389 1.63 -0.86 -25.06
CA LEU A 389 2.60 -1.47 -24.14
C LEU A 389 2.91 -2.90 -24.56
N SER A 390 4.12 -3.40 -24.29
CA SER A 390 4.57 -4.71 -24.76
C SER A 390 3.71 -5.87 -24.24
N TRP A 391 3.34 -5.85 -22.95
CA TRP A 391 2.42 -6.82 -22.35
C TRP A 391 0.98 -6.66 -22.85
N GLN A 392 0.55 -5.44 -23.16
CA GLN A 392 -0.77 -5.16 -23.76
C GLN A 392 -0.85 -5.70 -25.19
N ARG A 393 0.20 -5.56 -26.00
CA ARG A 393 0.27 -6.17 -27.32
C ARG A 393 0.23 -7.70 -27.21
N ALA A 394 0.98 -8.31 -26.29
CA ALA A 394 0.94 -9.75 -26.08
C ALA A 394 -0.48 -10.22 -25.68
N SER A 395 -1.15 -9.49 -24.77
CA SER A 395 -2.55 -9.75 -24.40
C SER A 395 -3.52 -9.61 -25.59
N ARG A 396 -3.36 -8.57 -26.43
CA ARG A 396 -4.18 -8.38 -27.64
C ARG A 396 -3.93 -9.46 -28.69
N LEU A 397 -2.68 -9.88 -28.90
CA LEU A 397 -2.32 -10.93 -29.86
C LEU A 397 -2.83 -12.30 -29.41
N ASN A 398 -2.68 -12.63 -28.12
CA ASN A 398 -3.27 -13.83 -27.55
C ASN A 398 -4.80 -13.77 -27.67
N TRP A 399 -5.45 -12.67 -27.29
CA TRP A 399 -6.91 -12.55 -27.43
C TRP A 399 -7.39 -12.70 -28.89
N ILE A 400 -6.71 -12.13 -29.89
CA ILE A 400 -7.04 -12.39 -31.31
C ILE A 400 -6.82 -13.87 -31.66
N ASN A 401 -5.70 -14.48 -31.24
CA ASN A 401 -5.43 -15.90 -31.49
C ASN A 401 -6.51 -16.80 -30.86
N ASP A 402 -6.82 -16.58 -29.59
CA ASP A 402 -7.70 -17.43 -28.80
C ASP A 402 -9.16 -17.25 -29.24
N THR A 403 -9.53 -16.07 -29.74
CA THR A 403 -10.85 -15.79 -30.33
C THR A 403 -11.00 -16.30 -31.78
N CYS A 404 -9.94 -16.30 -32.59
CA CYS A 404 -10.04 -16.55 -34.04
C CYS A 404 -9.34 -17.82 -34.56
N SER A 405 -8.54 -18.52 -33.74
CA SER A 405 -7.82 -19.73 -34.15
C SER A 405 -8.74 -20.89 -34.54
N VAL A 406 -9.95 -20.95 -33.96
CA VAL A 406 -11.00 -21.94 -34.27
C VAL A 406 -11.27 -22.06 -35.78
N LEU A 407 -11.20 -20.94 -36.51
CA LEU A 407 -11.51 -20.89 -37.94
C LEU A 407 -10.39 -21.42 -38.85
N GLY A 408 -9.17 -21.60 -38.33
CA GLY A 408 -7.97 -21.94 -39.12
C GLY A 408 -7.49 -20.87 -40.12
N SER A 409 -8.35 -19.91 -40.50
CA SER A 409 -8.04 -18.80 -41.39
C SER A 409 -7.19 -17.73 -40.69
N GLY A 410 -5.87 -17.88 -40.74
CA GLY A 410 -4.88 -16.98 -40.14
C GLY A 410 -4.75 -15.60 -40.80
N THR A 411 -5.87 -14.95 -41.15
CA THR A 411 -5.90 -13.62 -41.79
C THR A 411 -5.84 -12.46 -40.79
N SER A 412 -6.31 -12.67 -39.55
CA SER A 412 -6.43 -11.61 -38.54
C SER A 412 -5.12 -11.24 -37.84
N LEU A 413 -4.15 -12.16 -37.90
CA LEU A 413 -2.82 -12.05 -37.33
C LEU A 413 -1.78 -12.01 -38.46
N PRO A 414 -0.75 -11.14 -38.39
CA PRO A 414 0.32 -11.15 -39.37
C PRO A 414 1.12 -12.45 -39.28
N SER A 415 1.74 -12.89 -40.38
CA SER A 415 2.46 -14.18 -40.45
C SER A 415 3.63 -14.32 -39.47
N ASN A 416 4.08 -13.22 -38.87
CA ASN A 416 5.12 -13.17 -37.84
C ASN A 416 4.58 -12.87 -36.42
N TRP A 417 3.27 -13.00 -36.16
CA TRP A 417 2.65 -12.58 -34.89
C TRP A 417 3.27 -13.19 -33.64
N THR A 418 3.78 -14.43 -33.71
CA THR A 418 4.52 -15.08 -32.61
C THR A 418 5.80 -14.35 -32.25
N SER A 419 6.45 -13.66 -33.19
CA SER A 419 7.58 -12.76 -32.91
C SER A 419 7.15 -11.41 -32.31
N LEU A 420 5.87 -11.05 -32.45
CA LEU A 420 5.26 -9.88 -31.80
C LEU A 420 4.82 -10.18 -30.36
N LEU A 421 4.59 -11.45 -29.99
CA LEU A 421 4.43 -11.84 -28.57
C LEU A 421 5.72 -11.57 -27.76
N LEU A 422 6.88 -11.70 -28.40
CA LEU A 422 8.16 -11.41 -27.76
C LEU A 422 8.39 -9.90 -27.66
N ILE A 423 8.93 -9.47 -26.52
CA ILE A 423 9.27 -8.06 -26.27
C ILE A 423 10.45 -7.68 -27.17
N GLN A 424 10.20 -6.78 -28.12
CA GLN A 424 11.17 -6.34 -29.11
C GLN A 424 12.20 -5.40 -28.47
N ARG A 425 13.43 -5.37 -29.01
CA ARG A 425 14.48 -4.39 -28.62
C ARG A 425 13.99 -2.93 -28.62
N SER A 426 13.01 -2.61 -29.47
CA SER A 426 12.35 -1.30 -29.52
C SER A 426 11.65 -0.89 -28.22
N GLU A 427 11.09 -1.86 -27.50
CA GLU A 427 10.19 -1.67 -26.36
C GLU A 427 10.91 -1.77 -25.02
N ILE A 428 12.18 -2.20 -25.05
CA ILE A 428 13.05 -2.27 -23.89
C ILE A 428 13.79 -0.93 -23.70
N LEU A 429 13.73 -0.01 -24.68
CA LEU A 429 14.44 1.26 -24.64
C LEU A 429 13.49 2.43 -24.33
N PRO A 430 13.64 3.16 -23.20
CA PRO A 430 12.84 4.35 -22.87
C PRO A 430 13.14 5.59 -23.76
N TRP A 431 13.75 5.41 -24.94
CA TRP A 431 14.12 6.47 -25.88
C TRP A 431 13.67 6.08 -27.29
N GLY A 432 12.76 6.87 -27.87
CA GLY A 432 12.23 6.65 -29.22
C GLY A 432 13.20 6.98 -30.37
N TRP A 433 14.52 6.89 -30.15
CA TRP A 433 15.48 6.93 -31.27
C TRP A 433 15.51 5.57 -31.96
N ASN A 434 14.90 5.48 -33.14
CA ASN A 434 14.89 4.26 -33.93
C ASN A 434 15.90 4.35 -35.08
N ILE A 435 17.11 3.85 -34.85
CA ILE A 435 18.08 3.66 -35.93
C ILE A 435 17.66 2.41 -36.71
N SER A 436 17.37 2.57 -38.01
CA SER A 436 17.29 1.42 -38.90
C SER A 436 18.71 0.89 -39.14
N SER A 437 18.95 -0.36 -38.77
CA SER A 437 20.27 -1.01 -38.93
C SER A 437 20.73 -1.11 -40.40
N SER A 438 19.82 -0.88 -41.36
CA SER A 438 20.11 -0.73 -42.79
C SER A 438 20.92 0.53 -43.14
N ALA A 439 20.96 1.56 -42.29
CA ALA A 439 21.61 2.84 -42.60
C ALA A 439 23.11 2.89 -42.26
N ILE A 440 23.61 1.98 -41.41
CA ILE A 440 25.01 1.97 -40.95
C ILE A 440 25.61 0.58 -41.20
N PRO A 441 26.73 0.44 -41.94
CA PRO A 441 27.44 -0.83 -42.03
C PRO A 441 27.87 -1.29 -40.63
N GLN A 442 27.45 -2.49 -40.22
CA GLN A 442 27.63 -3.03 -38.86
C GLN A 442 29.10 -3.03 -38.38
N SER A 443 30.06 -3.06 -39.31
CA SER A 443 31.50 -2.95 -39.06
C SER A 443 31.96 -1.59 -38.51
N GLN A 444 31.17 -0.52 -38.64
CA GLN A 444 31.50 0.82 -38.14
C GLN A 444 31.12 1.04 -36.67
N CYS A 445 30.16 0.24 -36.13
CA CYS A 445 29.69 0.39 -34.76
C CYS A 445 30.60 -0.35 -33.77
N PRO A 446 31.02 0.27 -32.65
CA PRO A 446 31.78 -0.44 -31.62
C PRO A 446 30.85 -1.38 -30.84
N ALA A 447 31.25 -2.66 -30.72
CA ALA A 447 30.57 -3.62 -29.86
C ALA A 447 30.42 -3.07 -28.41
N ALA A 448 29.29 -3.36 -27.77
CA ALA A 448 28.89 -2.84 -26.46
C ALA A 448 30.02 -2.78 -25.40
N TRP A 449 30.77 -3.87 -25.25
CA TRP A 449 31.90 -3.96 -24.31
C TRP A 449 33.02 -2.94 -24.58
N LYS A 450 33.25 -2.53 -25.84
CA LYS A 450 34.27 -1.51 -26.18
C LYS A 450 33.88 -0.15 -25.61
N SER A 451 32.60 0.20 -25.62
CA SER A 451 32.07 1.43 -25.01
C SER A 451 32.28 1.42 -23.49
N LEU A 452 32.04 0.28 -22.83
CA LEU A 452 32.32 0.12 -21.39
C LEU A 452 33.82 0.20 -21.07
N VAL A 453 34.68 -0.42 -21.88
CA VAL A 453 36.13 -0.32 -21.75
C VAL A 453 36.61 1.13 -21.94
N ALA A 454 36.02 1.89 -22.86
CA ALA A 454 36.33 3.32 -23.00
C ALA A 454 35.96 4.12 -21.73
N PHE A 455 34.82 3.83 -21.08
CA PHE A 455 34.49 4.45 -19.79
C PHE A 455 35.48 4.05 -18.70
N LEU A 456 35.92 2.79 -18.68
CA LEU A 456 36.89 2.28 -17.69
C LEU A 456 38.25 2.97 -17.86
N VAL A 457 38.77 3.03 -19.08
CA VAL A 457 40.05 3.70 -19.40
C VAL A 457 40.02 5.18 -19.03
N VAL A 458 38.96 5.91 -19.37
CA VAL A 458 38.81 7.32 -18.98
C VAL A 458 38.76 7.46 -17.45
N ASN A 459 38.06 6.58 -16.73
CA ASN A 459 37.99 6.63 -15.27
C ASN A 459 39.32 6.26 -14.59
N LEU A 460 40.07 5.28 -15.11
CA LEU A 460 41.40 4.92 -14.61
C LEU A 460 42.41 6.06 -14.85
N PHE A 461 42.38 6.70 -16.02
CA PHE A 461 43.24 7.84 -16.32
C PHE A 461 42.91 9.05 -15.43
N MET A 462 41.62 9.33 -15.18
CA MET A 462 41.21 10.34 -14.22
C MET A 462 41.59 10.00 -12.77
N LEU A 463 41.55 8.72 -12.37
CA LEU A 463 42.01 8.26 -11.06
C LEU A 463 43.52 8.49 -10.85
N LEU A 464 44.32 8.38 -11.91
CA LEU A 464 45.76 8.70 -11.88
C LEU A 464 46.02 10.22 -11.93
N LEU A 465 45.25 10.97 -12.70
CA LEU A 465 45.43 12.42 -12.85
C LEU A 465 44.95 13.22 -11.63
N ILE A 466 43.84 12.84 -10.99
CA ILE A 466 43.23 13.65 -9.91
C ILE A 466 44.11 13.83 -8.67
N PRO A 467 44.89 12.84 -8.18
CA PRO A 467 45.89 13.06 -7.13
C PRO A 467 46.99 14.06 -7.51
N ILE A 468 47.26 14.24 -8.81
CA ILE A 468 48.31 15.13 -9.33
C ILE A 468 47.73 16.53 -9.61
N LEU A 469 46.70 16.61 -10.45
CA LEU A 469 46.05 17.84 -10.89
C LEU A 469 45.13 18.44 -9.81
N GLY A 470 44.61 17.62 -8.91
CA GLY A 470 43.87 18.06 -7.72
C GLY A 470 44.76 18.67 -6.64
N ARG A 471 46.09 18.47 -6.72
CA ARG A 471 47.04 18.97 -5.72
C ARG A 471 47.38 20.43 -6.00
N ARG A 472 46.90 21.32 -5.14
CA ARG A 472 47.00 22.79 -5.31
C ARG A 472 48.42 23.34 -5.52
N THR A 473 49.46 22.66 -5.03
CA THR A 473 50.87 23.03 -5.30
C THR A 473 51.31 22.77 -6.75
N VAL A 474 50.76 21.73 -7.39
CA VAL A 474 51.00 21.40 -8.80
C VAL A 474 50.29 22.44 -9.68
N VAL A 475 49.02 22.72 -9.36
CA VAL A 475 48.24 23.74 -10.06
C VAL A 475 48.91 25.10 -9.97
N LYS A 476 49.31 25.55 -8.77
CA LYS A 476 50.06 26.81 -8.60
C LYS A 476 51.32 26.90 -9.47
N LYS A 477 52.01 25.77 -9.71
CA LYS A 477 53.19 25.72 -10.59
C LYS A 477 52.81 25.78 -12.08
N ILE A 478 51.77 25.06 -12.51
CA ILE A 478 51.26 25.06 -13.90
C ILE A 478 50.72 26.46 -14.28
N THR A 479 50.11 27.16 -13.33
CA THR A 479 49.43 28.44 -13.56
C THR A 479 50.31 29.65 -13.20
N PHE A 480 51.63 29.46 -13.13
CA PHE A 480 52.62 30.50 -12.81
C PHE A 480 52.30 31.36 -11.57
N GLY A 481 51.67 30.77 -10.55
CA GLY A 481 51.28 31.45 -9.32
C GLY A 481 49.93 32.16 -9.32
N PHE A 482 49.27 32.32 -10.47
CA PHE A 482 47.98 33.01 -10.60
C PHE A 482 46.84 32.30 -9.85
N PHE A 483 46.91 30.97 -9.76
CA PHE A 483 45.95 30.11 -9.06
C PHE A 483 46.63 29.34 -7.90
N GLY A 484 45.82 28.83 -6.97
CA GLY A 484 46.26 28.01 -5.83
C GLY A 484 46.64 28.76 -4.54
N GLY A 485 46.14 29.98 -4.34
CA GLY A 485 46.37 30.80 -3.13
C GLY A 485 45.73 30.22 -1.86
N ILE A 486 46.42 30.35 -0.70
CA ILE A 486 46.18 29.53 0.50
C ILE A 486 44.76 29.64 1.09
N GLU A 487 44.12 30.81 1.03
CA GLU A 487 42.76 31.05 1.56
C GLU A 487 41.71 31.34 0.49
N SER A 488 41.97 30.92 -0.76
CA SER A 488 41.02 31.15 -1.86
C SER A 488 39.64 30.56 -1.55
N ARG A 489 38.61 31.41 -1.71
CA ARG A 489 37.18 31.04 -1.61
C ARG A 489 36.52 30.88 -2.99
N HIS A 490 37.32 30.88 -4.05
CA HIS A 490 36.81 30.87 -5.42
C HIS A 490 36.26 29.50 -5.85
N TRP A 491 36.35 28.47 -4.99
CA TRP A 491 35.67 27.18 -5.15
C TRP A 491 34.16 27.29 -5.46
N TYR A 492 33.50 28.36 -5.00
CA TYR A 492 32.10 28.67 -5.35
C TYR A 492 31.85 28.88 -6.85
N TYR A 493 32.89 29.26 -7.62
CA TYR A 493 32.82 29.48 -9.07
C TYR A 493 33.33 28.28 -9.86
N THR A 494 34.29 27.53 -9.32
CA THR A 494 34.87 26.36 -10.00
C THR A 494 33.98 25.13 -9.99
N GLY A 495 33.20 24.91 -8.94
CA GLY A 495 32.17 23.87 -8.94
C GLY A 495 31.22 24.04 -10.14
N PRO A 496 30.56 25.20 -10.32
CA PRO A 496 29.78 25.52 -11.50
C PRO A 496 30.55 25.45 -12.82
N LEU A 497 31.82 25.92 -12.87
CA LEU A 497 32.63 25.85 -14.10
C LEU A 497 33.00 24.41 -14.48
N ALA A 498 33.25 23.52 -13.50
CA ALA A 498 33.48 22.10 -13.72
C ALA A 498 32.20 21.40 -14.20
N VAL A 499 31.02 21.75 -13.68
CA VAL A 499 29.72 21.32 -14.25
C VAL A 499 29.62 21.76 -15.71
N GLY A 500 29.90 23.04 -16.00
CA GLY A 500 29.89 23.58 -17.36
C GLY A 500 30.81 22.84 -18.32
N LEU A 501 32.03 22.52 -17.89
CA LEU A 501 32.99 21.71 -18.67
C LEU A 501 32.49 20.27 -18.88
N HIS A 502 31.92 19.62 -17.88
CA HIS A 502 31.35 18.28 -18.03
C HIS A 502 30.13 18.25 -18.96
N LEU A 503 29.23 19.25 -18.87
CA LEU A 503 28.10 19.40 -19.78
C LEU A 503 28.55 19.72 -21.21
N ALA A 504 29.53 20.61 -21.39
CA ALA A 504 30.11 20.91 -22.70
C ALA A 504 30.77 19.67 -23.34
N SER A 505 31.52 18.89 -22.56
CA SER A 505 32.11 17.62 -23.00
C SER A 505 31.06 16.62 -23.48
N ASN A 506 29.96 16.48 -22.75
CA ASN A 506 28.83 15.64 -23.15
C ASN A 506 28.10 16.19 -24.39
N ALA A 507 27.92 17.51 -24.50
CA ALA A 507 27.25 18.14 -25.65
C ALA A 507 28.08 18.06 -26.94
N VAL A 508 29.41 18.23 -26.87
CA VAL A 508 30.33 18.04 -28.00
C VAL A 508 30.24 16.60 -28.51
N ASN A 509 30.31 15.62 -27.61
CA ASN A 509 30.23 14.22 -28.01
C ASN A 509 28.83 13.79 -28.48
N ALA A 510 27.77 14.36 -27.91
CA ALA A 510 26.40 14.21 -28.41
C ALA A 510 26.24 14.76 -29.84
N SER A 511 26.92 15.86 -30.17
CA SER A 511 27.00 16.40 -31.54
C SER A 511 27.77 15.47 -32.48
N ILE A 512 28.86 14.85 -32.01
CA ILE A 512 29.61 13.82 -32.76
C ILE A 512 28.72 12.61 -33.08
N ILE A 513 27.87 12.17 -32.15
CA ILE A 513 26.91 11.06 -32.36
C ILE A 513 25.80 11.47 -33.33
N LYS A 514 25.25 12.69 -33.22
CA LYS A 514 24.21 13.19 -34.12
C LYS A 514 24.65 13.24 -35.59
N GLY A 515 25.96 13.25 -35.87
CA GLY A 515 26.52 13.16 -37.22
C GLY A 515 26.56 11.76 -37.84
N VAL A 516 25.98 10.74 -37.19
CA VAL A 516 25.85 9.36 -37.74
C VAL A 516 24.43 9.13 -38.24
N PRO A 517 24.24 8.48 -39.41
CA PRO A 517 22.92 8.18 -39.97
C PRO A 517 21.98 7.49 -38.98
N GLY A 518 20.73 7.96 -38.91
CA GLY A 518 19.70 7.49 -37.97
C GLY A 518 19.64 8.21 -36.62
N TYR A 519 20.58 9.12 -36.31
CA TYR A 519 20.52 9.97 -35.11
C TYR A 519 20.11 11.43 -35.38
N GLU A 520 19.84 11.81 -36.63
CA GLU A 520 19.56 13.18 -37.09
C GLU A 520 18.34 13.79 -36.38
N ASN A 521 17.30 12.98 -36.15
CA ASN A 521 16.07 13.39 -35.48
C ASN A 521 16.22 13.52 -33.95
N THR A 522 17.34 13.07 -33.37
CA THR A 522 17.56 13.16 -31.92
C THR A 522 18.03 14.56 -31.50
N SER A 523 17.53 15.05 -30.37
CA SER A 523 18.02 16.30 -29.77
C SER A 523 19.38 16.07 -29.07
N ILE A 524 20.33 16.98 -29.29
CA ILE A 524 21.64 16.97 -28.61
C ILE A 524 21.45 17.01 -27.09
N GLY A 525 20.39 17.68 -26.62
CA GLY A 525 19.98 17.72 -25.22
C GLY A 525 19.70 16.33 -24.63
N HIS A 526 18.94 15.46 -25.32
CA HIS A 526 18.64 14.11 -24.81
C HIS A 526 19.91 13.26 -24.64
N PHE A 527 20.86 13.30 -25.59
CA PHE A 527 22.16 12.63 -25.42
C PHE A 527 23.01 13.27 -24.32
N THR A 528 23.00 14.60 -24.19
CA THR A 528 23.75 15.31 -23.13
C THR A 528 23.25 14.88 -21.75
N LEU A 529 21.92 14.78 -21.55
CA LEU A 529 21.29 14.29 -20.32
C LEU A 529 21.58 12.80 -20.08
N LEU A 530 21.43 11.96 -21.12
CA LEU A 530 21.79 10.53 -21.08
C LEU A 530 23.22 10.37 -20.52
N TRP A 531 24.15 11.19 -21.00
CA TRP A 531 25.58 11.09 -20.67
C TRP A 531 25.96 11.70 -19.32
N CYS A 532 25.05 12.43 -18.65
CA CYS A 532 25.25 12.86 -17.26
C CYS A 532 25.21 11.68 -16.29
N THR A 533 24.57 10.56 -16.67
CA THR A 533 24.53 9.29 -15.91
C THR A 533 25.84 8.49 -15.95
N ARG A 534 26.80 8.84 -16.83
CA ARG A 534 28.03 8.04 -17.03
C ARG A 534 28.78 7.86 -15.71
N PRO A 535 29.21 6.64 -15.34
CA PRO A 535 30.01 6.42 -14.14
C PRO A 535 31.28 7.28 -14.16
N ARG A 536 31.46 8.06 -13.10
CA ARG A 536 32.64 8.91 -12.84
C ARG A 536 33.31 8.47 -11.54
N LEU A 537 34.65 8.37 -11.53
CA LEU A 537 35.46 8.14 -10.33
C LEU A 537 36.02 9.43 -9.70
N ALA A 538 35.66 10.61 -10.22
CA ALA A 538 36.30 11.87 -9.80
C ALA A 538 36.16 12.17 -8.29
N TRP A 539 35.03 11.76 -7.69
CA TRP A 539 34.75 11.89 -6.26
C TRP A 539 35.70 11.10 -5.35
N LEU A 540 36.52 10.16 -5.86
CA LEU A 540 37.53 9.45 -5.05
C LEU A 540 38.60 10.39 -4.46
N VAL A 541 38.71 11.63 -4.94
CA VAL A 541 39.50 12.70 -4.29
C VAL A 541 39.12 12.92 -2.81
N VAL A 542 37.88 12.58 -2.42
CA VAL A 542 37.40 12.59 -1.02
C VAL A 542 38.24 11.67 -0.13
N ALA A 543 38.68 10.51 -0.63
CA ALA A 543 39.51 9.57 0.12
C ALA A 543 40.92 10.09 0.41
N LEU A 544 41.39 11.13 -0.29
CA LEU A 544 42.67 11.79 -0.04
C LEU A 544 42.60 12.84 1.09
N LEU A 545 41.40 13.25 1.52
CA LEU A 545 41.26 14.29 2.55
C LEU A 545 41.90 13.92 3.89
N PRO A 546 41.72 12.71 4.49
CA PRO A 546 42.39 12.35 5.74
C PRO A 546 43.92 12.47 5.69
N TYR A 547 44.52 12.13 4.54
CA TYR A 547 45.97 12.02 4.41
C TYR A 547 46.70 13.37 4.38
N GLN A 548 46.03 14.46 3.98
CA GLN A 548 46.64 15.80 3.89
C GLN A 548 45.73 16.94 4.43
N ALA A 549 44.80 16.61 5.32
CA ALA A 549 43.84 17.56 5.93
C ALA A 549 44.51 18.79 6.56
N GLU A 550 45.58 18.57 7.33
CA GLU A 550 46.32 19.60 8.07
C GLU A 550 46.80 20.76 7.18
N LYS A 551 47.11 20.47 5.91
CA LYS A 551 47.65 21.45 4.94
C LYS A 551 46.63 21.85 3.86
N SER A 552 45.36 21.45 4.04
CA SER A 552 44.18 21.71 3.19
C SER A 552 44.38 21.47 1.67
N MET A 553 45.40 20.72 1.27
CA MET A 553 45.93 20.70 -0.11
C MET A 553 44.95 20.24 -1.19
N TYR A 554 43.95 19.44 -0.83
CA TYR A 554 42.88 18.96 -1.70
C TYR A 554 41.50 19.54 -1.38
N PHE A 555 41.34 20.37 -0.34
CA PHE A 555 40.01 20.76 0.17
C PHE A 555 39.16 21.44 -0.91
N SER A 556 39.72 22.42 -1.62
CA SER A 556 39.04 23.15 -2.70
C SER A 556 38.74 22.25 -3.91
N ALA A 557 39.67 21.38 -4.27
CA ALA A 557 39.50 20.38 -5.33
C ALA A 557 38.33 19.45 -5.01
N THR A 558 38.30 18.89 -3.80
CA THR A 558 37.23 17.99 -3.34
C THR A 558 35.89 18.71 -3.22
N ALA A 559 35.85 19.94 -2.72
CA ALA A 559 34.61 20.73 -2.64
C ALA A 559 34.04 21.03 -4.04
N SER A 560 34.91 21.44 -4.98
CA SER A 560 34.53 21.69 -6.38
C SER A 560 34.02 20.43 -7.07
N ILE A 561 34.75 19.31 -6.89
CA ILE A 561 34.39 18.02 -7.50
C ILE A 561 33.09 17.49 -6.90
N LEU A 562 32.92 17.49 -5.57
CA LEU A 562 31.67 17.05 -4.93
C LEU A 562 30.47 17.91 -5.34
N PHE A 563 30.63 19.24 -5.44
CA PHE A 563 29.59 20.11 -5.96
C PHE A 563 29.23 19.72 -7.39
N SER A 564 30.24 19.55 -8.26
CA SER A 564 30.00 19.21 -9.66
C SER A 564 29.35 17.83 -9.83
N GLU A 565 29.75 16.85 -9.01
CA GLU A 565 29.18 15.51 -9.00
C GLU A 565 27.72 15.56 -8.54
N VAL A 566 27.37 16.24 -7.45
CA VAL A 566 25.97 16.39 -6.99
C VAL A 566 25.10 17.05 -8.07
N VAL A 567 25.57 18.10 -8.75
CA VAL A 567 24.79 18.75 -9.81
C VAL A 567 24.64 17.84 -11.05
N LEU A 568 25.70 17.13 -11.45
CA LEU A 568 25.64 16.21 -12.61
C LEU A 568 24.82 14.95 -12.31
N GLN A 569 24.77 14.49 -11.06
CA GLN A 569 23.89 13.42 -10.60
C GLN A 569 22.43 13.89 -10.60
N LEU A 570 22.13 15.12 -10.15
CA LEU A 570 20.80 15.73 -10.27
C LEU A 570 20.35 15.89 -11.74
N ILE A 571 21.26 16.25 -12.65
CA ILE A 571 20.94 16.33 -14.09
C ILE A 571 20.74 14.92 -14.70
N GLY A 572 21.58 13.95 -14.32
CA GLY A 572 21.44 12.55 -14.72
C GLY A 572 20.17 11.87 -14.17
N SER A 573 19.58 12.41 -13.09
CA SER A 573 18.34 11.89 -12.49
C SER A 573 17.19 11.81 -13.48
N TYR A 574 17.13 12.71 -14.47
CA TYR A 574 16.12 12.68 -15.52
C TYR A 574 16.17 11.35 -16.31
N SER A 575 17.37 10.92 -16.73
CA SER A 575 17.52 9.69 -17.53
C SER A 575 17.34 8.42 -16.71
N MET A 576 17.80 8.39 -15.45
CA MET A 576 17.57 7.27 -14.54
C MET A 576 16.09 7.16 -14.14
N GLY A 577 15.46 8.29 -13.79
CA GLY A 577 14.03 8.38 -13.49
C GLY A 577 13.16 7.98 -14.67
N LYS A 578 13.52 8.41 -15.90
CA LYS A 578 12.81 8.00 -17.12
C LYS A 578 12.90 6.49 -17.34
N ALA A 579 14.08 5.89 -17.19
CA ALA A 579 14.24 4.45 -17.37
C ALA A 579 13.48 3.64 -16.31
N ALA A 580 13.57 4.00 -15.03
CA ALA A 580 12.84 3.32 -13.96
C ALA A 580 11.31 3.47 -14.09
N ASN A 581 10.80 4.67 -14.43
CA ASN A 581 9.36 4.87 -14.63
C ASN A 581 8.84 4.16 -15.89
N TYR A 582 9.65 4.07 -16.96
CA TYR A 582 9.30 3.29 -18.14
C TYR A 582 9.23 1.79 -17.83
N ALA A 583 10.19 1.25 -17.06
CA ALA A 583 10.14 -0.14 -16.56
C ALA A 583 8.92 -0.41 -15.67
N ARG A 584 8.49 0.57 -14.88
CA ARG A 584 7.28 0.50 -14.07
C ARG A 584 6.02 0.46 -14.94
N ILE A 585 5.95 1.24 -16.02
CA ILE A 585 4.79 1.31 -16.94
C ILE A 585 4.71 0.07 -17.83
N GLN A 586 5.84 -0.43 -18.31
CA GLN A 586 5.94 -1.70 -19.06
C GLN A 586 5.91 -2.94 -18.15
N GLU A 587 5.76 -2.76 -16.83
CA GLU A 587 5.76 -3.81 -15.80
C GLU A 587 7.02 -4.69 -15.74
N PHE A 588 8.09 -4.35 -16.47
CA PHE A 588 9.40 -5.01 -16.50
C PHE A 588 10.13 -5.11 -15.14
N LEU A 589 9.62 -4.44 -14.09
CA LEU A 589 10.10 -4.61 -12.71
C LEU A 589 9.45 -5.81 -11.99
N LEU A 590 8.37 -6.37 -12.54
CA LEU A 590 7.74 -7.59 -12.04
C LEU A 590 8.44 -8.83 -12.61
N GLN A 591 8.51 -9.89 -11.79
CA GLN A 591 9.09 -11.16 -12.23
C GLN A 591 8.30 -11.75 -13.41
N GLY A 592 8.98 -12.39 -14.35
CA GLY A 592 8.38 -12.96 -15.55
C GLY A 592 8.06 -11.96 -16.68
N HIS A 593 7.88 -10.67 -16.39
CA HIS A 593 7.42 -9.68 -17.38
C HIS A 593 8.49 -9.24 -18.40
N LEU A 594 9.73 -9.73 -18.26
CA LEU A 594 10.79 -9.66 -19.28
C LEU A 594 11.08 -11.02 -19.94
N ALA A 595 10.42 -12.11 -19.54
CA ALA A 595 10.72 -13.46 -20.01
C ALA A 595 10.46 -13.62 -21.53
N GLY A 596 11.13 -14.59 -22.14
CA GLY A 596 11.08 -14.83 -23.59
C GLY A 596 11.91 -13.85 -24.44
N SER A 597 12.17 -12.62 -23.97
CA SER A 597 13.02 -11.69 -24.71
C SER A 597 14.49 -12.07 -24.67
N HIS A 598 15.17 -12.02 -25.82
CA HIS A 598 16.62 -12.24 -25.93
C HIS A 598 17.48 -11.23 -25.18
N PHE A 599 16.90 -10.13 -24.66
CA PHE A 599 17.59 -9.08 -23.92
C PHE A 599 17.06 -8.92 -22.48
N ALA A 600 16.32 -9.92 -21.98
CA ALA A 600 15.65 -9.88 -20.68
C ALA A 600 16.59 -9.60 -19.50
N LYS A 601 17.77 -10.22 -19.51
CA LYS A 601 18.76 -10.12 -18.44
C LYS A 601 19.46 -8.76 -18.47
N GLU A 602 19.78 -8.29 -19.65
CA GLU A 602 20.45 -7.02 -19.94
C GLU A 602 19.50 -5.86 -19.60
N ALA A 603 18.20 -6.02 -19.89
CA ALA A 603 17.13 -5.12 -19.47
C ALA A 603 16.98 -5.07 -17.95
N ALA A 604 16.93 -6.22 -17.28
CA ALA A 604 16.87 -6.30 -15.82
C ALA A 604 18.10 -5.65 -15.15
N VAL A 605 19.29 -5.80 -15.74
CA VAL A 605 20.52 -5.13 -15.30
C VAL A 605 20.45 -3.61 -15.50
N MET A 606 19.94 -3.13 -16.65
CA MET A 606 19.72 -1.71 -16.90
C MET A 606 18.75 -1.10 -15.87
N TYR A 607 17.56 -1.69 -15.73
CA TYR A 607 16.50 -1.16 -14.86
C TYR A 607 16.82 -1.33 -13.37
N GLY A 608 17.44 -2.45 -12.98
CA GLY A 608 17.96 -2.66 -11.63
C GLY A 608 19.04 -1.64 -11.26
N GLY A 609 19.96 -1.33 -12.18
CA GLY A 609 20.92 -0.22 -12.01
C GLY A 609 20.24 1.14 -11.85
N SER A 610 19.18 1.40 -12.62
CA SER A 610 18.38 2.64 -12.51
C SER A 610 17.68 2.77 -11.15
N LEU A 611 17.05 1.69 -10.68
CA LEU A 611 16.35 1.67 -9.40
C LEU A 611 17.31 1.75 -8.21
N LEU A 612 18.42 1.01 -8.25
CA LEU A 612 19.50 1.10 -7.25
C LEU A 612 20.09 2.51 -7.20
N TRP A 613 20.23 3.18 -8.35
CA TRP A 613 20.71 4.56 -8.40
C TRP A 613 19.72 5.52 -7.74
N LEU A 614 18.42 5.39 -8.05
CA LEU A 614 17.35 6.21 -7.45
C LEU A 614 17.23 6.02 -5.94
N THR A 615 17.54 4.84 -5.40
CA THR A 615 17.57 4.62 -3.95
C THR A 615 18.88 5.08 -3.31
N ALA A 616 20.03 4.98 -4.00
CA ALA A 616 21.33 5.36 -3.45
C ALA A 616 21.60 6.88 -3.48
N VAL A 617 21.21 7.58 -4.54
CA VAL A 617 21.55 9.00 -4.73
C VAL A 617 20.97 9.94 -3.65
N PRO A 618 19.76 9.74 -3.07
CA PRO A 618 19.27 10.59 -1.99
C PRO A 618 20.12 10.45 -0.72
N PHE A 619 20.61 9.24 -0.40
CA PHE A 619 21.52 9.03 0.74
C PHE A 619 22.89 9.66 0.49
N ALA A 620 23.44 9.55 -0.73
CA ALA A 620 24.70 10.18 -1.09
C ALA A 620 24.61 11.73 -1.03
N ILE A 621 23.54 12.31 -1.56
CA ILE A 621 23.26 13.75 -1.48
C ILE A 621 23.02 14.19 -0.04
N ALA A 622 22.24 13.43 0.75
CA ALA A 622 22.02 13.71 2.17
C ALA A 622 23.33 13.67 2.97
N ALA A 623 24.20 12.69 2.72
CA ALA A 623 25.52 12.61 3.36
C ALA A 623 26.40 13.83 3.01
N CYS A 624 26.44 14.24 1.74
CA CYS A 624 27.14 15.47 1.31
C CYS A 624 26.55 16.73 1.97
N ILE A 625 25.22 16.86 2.05
CA ILE A 625 24.54 18.01 2.68
C ILE A 625 24.82 18.06 4.19
N TRP A 626 24.60 16.95 4.91
CA TRP A 626 24.74 16.87 6.37
C TRP A 626 26.14 17.25 6.85
N THR A 627 27.14 16.92 6.01
CA THR A 627 28.56 17.15 6.27
C THR A 627 29.02 18.55 5.84
N ILE A 628 28.62 19.03 4.65
CA ILE A 628 28.90 20.42 4.20
C ILE A 628 28.32 21.45 5.19
N PHE A 629 27.12 21.21 5.74
CA PHE A 629 26.50 22.13 6.71
C PHE A 629 26.90 21.87 8.18
N GLY A 630 27.74 20.86 8.47
CA GLY A 630 28.26 20.58 9.81
C GLY A 630 27.19 20.29 10.86
N VAL A 631 26.06 19.69 10.45
CA VAL A 631 24.85 19.58 11.30
C VAL A 631 25.08 18.63 12.47
N SER A 632 25.73 17.49 12.23
CA SER A 632 26.18 16.54 13.26
C SER A 632 27.08 17.20 14.30
N GLU A 633 28.07 17.98 13.86
CA GLU A 633 29.05 18.64 14.74
C GLU A 633 28.41 19.71 15.65
N ARG A 634 27.23 20.24 15.29
CA ARG A 634 26.45 21.15 16.15
C ARG A 634 25.55 20.40 17.13
N ILE A 635 24.93 19.30 16.69
CA ILE A 635 24.01 18.50 17.52
C ILE A 635 24.78 17.71 18.58
N ASN A 636 25.87 17.02 18.22
CA ASN A 636 26.63 16.17 19.13
C ASN A 636 27.31 17.00 20.25
N ARG A 637 27.98 18.10 19.89
CA ARG A 637 28.58 19.02 20.88
C ARG A 637 27.56 19.59 21.86
N PHE A 638 26.32 19.81 21.45
CA PHE A 638 25.27 20.25 22.37
C PHE A 638 24.76 19.11 23.27
N SER A 639 24.49 17.94 22.69
CA SER A 639 24.01 16.75 23.40
C SER A 639 24.92 16.35 24.56
N GLU A 640 26.21 16.14 24.28
CA GLU A 640 27.16 15.64 25.28
C GLU A 640 27.50 16.67 26.36
N TYR A 641 27.64 17.94 25.98
CA TYR A 641 27.84 19.03 26.93
C TYR A 641 26.67 19.10 27.93
N TRP A 642 25.44 18.98 27.43
CA TRP A 642 24.23 19.01 28.28
C TRP A 642 24.16 17.80 29.23
N ILE A 643 24.38 16.58 28.71
CA ILE A 643 24.38 15.34 29.51
C ILE A 643 25.40 15.40 30.65
N TRP A 644 26.63 15.83 30.35
CA TRP A 644 27.72 15.79 31.32
C TRP A 644 27.73 17.00 32.27
N THR A 645 27.29 18.18 31.83
CA THR A 645 27.00 19.31 32.75
C THR A 645 25.98 18.86 33.81
N ARG A 646 24.89 18.20 33.38
CA ARG A 646 23.87 17.66 34.28
C ARG A 646 24.42 16.61 35.26
N LYS A 647 25.37 15.77 34.83
CA LYS A 647 26.09 14.84 35.72
C LYS A 647 26.91 15.61 36.76
N CYS A 648 27.78 16.52 36.34
CA CYS A 648 28.63 17.31 37.23
C CYS A 648 27.81 18.10 38.27
N THR A 649 26.73 18.77 37.86
CA THR A 649 25.81 19.45 38.78
C THR A 649 25.22 18.48 39.81
N ARG A 650 24.71 17.32 39.39
CA ARG A 650 24.11 16.32 40.29
C ARG A 650 25.13 15.83 41.31
N ASP A 651 26.32 15.47 40.85
CA ASP A 651 27.34 14.82 41.67
C ASP A 651 27.94 15.83 42.69
N ASN A 652 28.17 17.09 42.28
CA ASN A 652 28.53 18.18 43.20
C ASN A 652 27.40 18.53 44.19
N CYS A 653 26.13 18.60 43.74
CA CYS A 653 24.99 18.83 44.63
C CYS A 653 24.83 17.73 45.67
N ALA A 654 25.07 16.47 45.32
CA ALA A 654 25.03 15.36 46.25
C ALA A 654 26.09 15.52 47.35
N ILE A 655 27.34 15.79 46.97
CA ILE A 655 28.45 16.02 47.92
C ILE A 655 28.14 17.19 48.86
N VAL A 656 27.76 18.36 48.33
CA VAL A 656 27.43 19.55 49.15
C VAL A 656 26.23 19.27 50.06
N SER A 657 25.20 18.56 49.57
CA SER A 657 24.01 18.24 50.38
C SER A 657 24.31 17.27 51.52
N THR A 658 25.14 16.23 51.28
CA THR A 658 25.56 15.29 52.32
C THR A 658 26.35 16.01 53.42
N GLN A 659 27.27 16.90 53.05
CA GLN A 659 28.06 17.65 54.03
C GLN A 659 27.21 18.66 54.82
N ILE A 660 26.24 19.34 54.19
CA ILE A 660 25.27 20.20 54.91
C ILE A 660 24.48 19.40 55.96
N GLN A 661 24.02 18.18 55.62
CA GLN A 661 23.31 17.34 56.59
C GLN A 661 24.23 16.85 57.71
N PHE A 662 25.48 16.45 57.40
CA PHE A 662 26.47 16.08 58.39
C PHE A 662 26.75 17.22 59.39
N ILE A 663 26.94 18.45 58.90
CA ILE A 663 27.14 19.64 59.75
C ILE A 663 25.89 19.94 60.60
N ARG A 664 24.68 19.74 60.07
CA ARG A 664 23.43 19.88 60.84
C ARG A 664 23.30 18.82 61.93
N THR A 665 23.64 17.57 61.65
CA THR A 665 23.65 16.47 62.63
C THR A 665 24.72 16.69 63.72
N ALA A 666 25.88 17.25 63.34
CA ALA A 666 26.91 17.65 64.29
C ALA A 666 26.40 18.80 65.19
N ARG A 667 25.84 19.86 64.61
CA ARG A 667 25.20 20.97 65.34
C ARG A 667 24.14 20.48 66.32
N SER A 668 23.26 19.55 65.93
CA SER A 668 22.19 19.03 66.80
C SER A 668 22.69 18.19 67.99
N LYS A 669 23.98 17.81 68.03
CA LYS A 669 24.60 17.16 69.20
C LYS A 669 25.11 18.16 70.24
N VAL A 670 25.27 19.45 69.88
CA VAL A 670 25.62 20.51 70.83
C VAL A 670 24.42 20.75 71.75
N LYS A 671 24.52 20.28 73.00
CA LYS A 671 23.53 20.58 74.04
C LYS A 671 23.63 22.06 74.43
N PRO A 672 22.52 22.74 74.75
CA PRO A 672 22.59 24.11 75.28
C PRO A 672 23.39 24.13 76.61
N PRO A 673 24.01 25.28 76.97
CA PRO A 673 24.71 25.43 78.24
C PRO A 673 23.80 25.03 79.41
N ARG A 674 24.32 24.24 80.35
CA ARG A 674 23.62 23.99 81.62
C ARG A 674 23.67 25.25 82.48
N GLU A 675 22.53 25.59 83.10
CA GLU A 675 22.45 26.69 84.04
C GLU A 675 23.48 26.50 85.17
N GLY A 676 24.25 27.55 85.46
CA GLY A 676 25.36 27.52 86.43
C GLY A 676 26.77 27.35 85.83
N VAL A 677 26.92 26.97 84.55
CA VAL A 677 28.24 27.00 83.89
C VAL A 677 28.61 28.45 83.55
N GLY A 678 29.79 28.90 83.98
CA GLY A 678 30.17 30.32 83.95
C GLY A 678 30.14 30.98 82.57
N TRP A 679 29.57 32.20 82.52
CA TRP A 679 29.21 32.99 81.33
C TRP A 679 30.16 32.90 80.12
N GLN A 680 31.47 33.02 80.33
CA GLN A 680 32.49 32.96 79.28
C GLN A 680 32.40 31.72 78.37
N PHE A 681 31.91 30.57 78.89
CA PHE A 681 31.72 29.38 78.05
C PHE A 681 30.48 29.49 77.16
N ALA A 682 29.38 30.06 77.66
CA ALA A 682 28.17 30.29 76.89
C ALA A 682 28.43 31.23 75.70
N ASP A 683 29.25 32.27 75.91
CA ASP A 683 29.65 33.20 74.84
C ASP A 683 30.45 32.50 73.72
N ILE A 684 31.44 31.67 74.08
CA ILE A 684 32.23 30.89 73.11
C ILE A 684 31.34 29.89 72.35
N GLN A 685 30.49 29.17 73.07
CA GLN A 685 29.58 28.19 72.49
C GLN A 685 28.57 28.84 71.53
N GLN A 686 27.97 29.97 71.93
CA GLN A 686 27.02 30.71 71.11
C GLN A 686 27.69 31.33 69.88
N SER A 687 28.90 31.89 70.03
CA SER A 687 29.68 32.44 68.91
C SER A 687 30.06 31.37 67.89
N LEU A 688 30.42 30.16 68.34
CA LEU A 688 30.65 29.02 67.46
C LEU A 688 29.36 28.56 66.77
N LEU A 689 28.23 28.48 67.48
CA LEU A 689 26.93 28.10 66.89
C LEU A 689 26.50 29.09 65.79
N VAL A 690 26.62 30.39 66.03
CA VAL A 690 26.37 31.44 65.02
C VAL A 690 27.31 31.27 63.81
N SER A 691 28.57 30.96 64.05
CA SER A 691 29.56 30.75 62.99
C SER A 691 29.29 29.46 62.17
N ILE A 692 28.76 28.41 62.81
CA ILE A 692 28.29 27.19 62.15
C ILE A 692 27.05 27.47 61.29
N ASP A 693 26.09 28.29 61.77
CA ASP A 693 24.94 28.72 60.95
C ASP A 693 25.39 29.48 59.70
N ALA A 694 26.35 30.41 59.84
CA ALA A 694 26.90 31.15 58.70
C ALA A 694 27.57 30.23 57.66
N VAL A 695 28.19 29.12 58.09
CA VAL A 695 28.71 28.08 57.19
C VAL A 695 27.56 27.31 56.51
N ILE A 696 26.57 26.84 57.27
CA ILE A 696 25.38 26.13 56.74
C ILE A 696 24.64 27.00 55.71
N GLU A 697 24.45 28.29 55.99
CA GLU A 697 23.77 29.24 55.11
C GLU A 697 24.55 29.46 53.80
N LYS A 698 25.86 29.73 53.89
CA LYS A 698 26.73 29.92 52.72
C LYS A 698 26.80 28.66 51.84
N TRP A 699 26.88 27.48 52.44
CA TRP A 699 26.88 26.21 51.71
C TRP A 699 25.49 25.90 51.12
N GLY A 700 24.41 26.28 51.81
CA GLY A 700 23.04 26.24 51.28
C GLY A 700 22.88 27.08 50.01
N LYS A 701 23.32 28.35 50.05
CA LYS A 701 23.34 29.26 48.89
C LYS A 701 24.22 28.73 47.74
N LEU A 702 25.30 28.00 48.04
CA LEU A 702 26.12 27.33 47.02
C LEU A 702 25.38 26.14 46.38
N ASN A 703 24.73 25.29 47.18
CA ASN A 703 23.91 24.16 46.69
C ASN A 703 22.76 24.65 45.79
N GLU A 704 22.06 25.71 46.20
CA GLU A 704 21.00 26.33 45.40
C GLU A 704 21.53 26.89 44.08
N THR A 705 22.68 27.59 44.10
CA THR A 705 23.34 28.08 42.88
C THR A 705 23.62 26.93 41.91
N TRP A 706 24.11 25.79 42.40
CA TRP A 706 24.36 24.60 41.58
C TRP A 706 23.06 23.99 41.03
N LYS A 707 22.02 23.83 41.84
CA LYS A 707 20.71 23.31 41.39
C LYS A 707 20.10 24.16 40.27
N ASN A 708 20.25 25.48 40.36
CA ASN A 708 19.69 26.42 39.40
C ASN A 708 20.55 26.59 38.12
N LEU A 709 21.85 26.27 38.16
CA LEU A 709 22.79 26.48 37.04
C LEU A 709 22.33 25.86 35.70
N PRO A 710 21.83 24.61 35.62
CA PRO A 710 21.32 24.06 34.35
C PRO A 710 20.08 24.82 33.83
N GLN A 711 19.26 25.37 34.72
CA GLN A 711 18.08 26.15 34.33
C GLN A 711 18.50 27.55 33.84
N GLU A 712 19.51 28.19 34.45
CA GLU A 712 20.10 29.44 33.95
C GLU A 712 20.72 29.26 32.56
N ILE A 713 21.57 28.22 32.38
CA ILE A 713 22.16 27.84 31.08
C ILE A 713 21.08 27.72 30.01
N ARG A 714 19.96 27.05 30.31
CA ARG A 714 18.83 26.88 29.39
C ARG A 714 18.06 28.18 29.11
N ARG A 715 17.84 29.03 30.14
CA ARG A 715 17.19 30.35 29.98
C ARG A 715 18.01 31.26 29.07
N GLU A 716 19.33 31.27 29.22
CA GLU A 716 20.22 32.12 28.44
C GLU A 716 20.42 31.60 27.00
N GLN A 717 20.49 30.28 26.81
CA GLN A 717 20.43 29.68 25.48
C GLN A 717 19.11 30.01 24.75
N ASN A 718 17.98 29.98 25.45
CA ASN A 718 16.68 30.40 24.90
C ASN A 718 16.68 31.90 24.53
N ARG A 719 17.29 32.78 25.33
CA ARG A 719 17.50 34.19 25.00
C ARG A 719 18.31 34.36 23.71
N ARG A 720 19.44 33.65 23.56
CA ARG A 720 20.25 33.68 22.32
C ARG A 720 19.47 33.20 21.09
N LEU A 721 18.69 32.12 21.22
CA LEU A 721 17.80 31.64 20.15
C LEU A 721 16.71 32.66 19.79
N ALA A 722 16.14 33.35 20.79
CA ALA A 722 15.14 34.41 20.58
C ALA A 722 15.74 35.70 19.99
N ALA A 723 16.96 36.09 20.38
CA ALA A 723 17.69 37.21 19.79
C ALA A 723 18.04 36.93 18.32
N LYS A 724 18.62 35.76 18.02
CA LYS A 724 18.91 35.33 16.65
C LYS A 724 17.66 35.33 15.76
N LYS A 725 16.54 34.76 16.23
CA LYS A 725 15.26 34.79 15.49
C LYS A 725 14.69 36.21 15.30
N ARG A 726 15.01 37.17 16.18
CA ARG A 726 14.62 38.58 16.00
C ARG A 726 15.52 39.27 14.96
N GLU A 727 16.83 39.07 15.03
CA GLU A 727 17.78 39.57 14.01
C GLU A 727 17.45 39.03 12.61
N GLU A 728 17.16 37.73 12.49
CA GLU A 728 16.75 37.11 11.21
C GLU A 728 15.47 37.76 10.66
N ARG A 729 14.40 37.86 11.46
CA ARG A 729 13.16 38.54 11.04
C ARG A 729 13.37 40.02 10.68
N ALA A 730 14.24 40.72 11.41
CA ALA A 730 14.56 42.12 11.10
C ALA A 730 15.34 42.26 9.79
N LYS A 731 16.24 41.31 9.49
CA LYS A 731 16.94 41.21 8.21
C LYS A 731 15.97 40.95 7.05
N ASP A 732 15.05 40.00 7.20
CA ASP A 732 14.05 39.68 6.17
C ASP A 732 13.16 40.90 5.88
N LEU A 733 12.73 41.62 6.92
CA LEU A 733 11.98 42.87 6.80
C LEU A 733 12.80 43.99 6.14
N LEU A 734 14.11 44.07 6.39
CA LEU A 734 15.00 45.05 5.79
C LEU A 734 15.22 44.78 4.29
N GLU A 735 15.52 43.52 3.92
CA GLU A 735 15.72 43.10 2.53
C GLU A 735 14.44 43.20 1.70
N GLY A 736 13.26 42.99 2.31
CA GLY A 736 11.95 43.26 1.71
C GLY A 736 11.56 44.75 1.61
N THR A 737 12.45 45.71 1.90
CA THR A 737 12.18 47.14 1.83
C THR A 737 13.04 47.84 0.79
N ARG A 738 12.45 48.67 -0.08
CA ARG A 738 13.21 49.46 -1.07
C ARG A 738 14.18 50.42 -0.37
N GLN A 739 15.47 50.23 -0.65
CA GLN A 739 16.57 51.04 -0.11
C GLN A 739 16.36 52.54 -0.39
N GLY A 740 16.69 53.38 0.60
CA GLY A 740 16.53 54.85 0.53
C GLY A 740 15.19 55.39 1.03
N ASN A 741 14.17 54.56 1.29
CA ASN A 741 12.95 54.99 1.97
C ASN A 741 13.18 55.15 3.48
N ALA A 742 12.50 56.09 4.15
CA ALA A 742 12.56 56.24 5.61
C ALA A 742 12.26 54.93 6.38
N ARG A 743 11.34 54.09 5.87
CA ARG A 743 11.06 52.74 6.41
C ARG A 743 12.27 51.79 6.32
N TRP A 744 13.13 51.96 5.31
CA TRP A 744 14.37 51.18 5.19
C TRP A 744 15.37 51.62 6.27
N THR A 745 15.56 52.93 6.46
CA THR A 745 16.45 53.47 7.50
C THR A 745 16.04 53.01 8.90
N GLN A 746 14.74 53.09 9.22
CA GLN A 746 14.17 52.60 10.48
C GLN A 746 14.41 51.08 10.67
N ARG A 747 14.22 50.28 9.62
CA ARG A 747 14.46 48.82 9.66
C ARG A 747 15.95 48.48 9.77
N SER A 748 16.85 49.27 9.16
CA SER A 748 18.30 49.08 9.29
C SER A 748 18.75 49.33 10.72
N GLN A 749 18.31 50.44 11.32
CA GLN A 749 18.60 50.76 12.72
C GLN A 749 18.09 49.66 13.67
N ALA A 750 16.87 49.14 13.44
CA ALA A 750 16.32 48.03 14.22
C ALA A 750 17.11 46.71 14.04
N TYR A 751 17.54 46.40 12.82
CA TYR A 751 18.37 45.23 12.53
C TYR A 751 19.76 45.35 13.19
N ASP A 752 20.46 46.48 13.04
CA ASP A 752 21.78 46.66 13.64
C ASP A 752 21.73 46.71 15.17
N ALA A 753 20.65 47.23 15.78
CA ALA A 753 20.42 47.14 17.22
C ALA A 753 20.23 45.69 17.71
N LEU A 754 19.43 44.87 17.00
CA LEU A 754 19.24 43.45 17.33
C LEU A 754 20.51 42.61 17.10
N ARG A 755 21.30 42.98 16.10
CA ARG A 755 22.62 42.39 15.80
C ARG A 755 23.66 42.74 16.85
N LEU A 756 23.58 43.95 17.44
CA LEU A 756 24.37 44.33 18.61
C LEU A 756 23.91 43.54 19.84
N GLU A 757 22.60 43.43 20.09
CA GLU A 757 22.03 42.61 21.18
C GLU A 757 22.50 41.15 21.08
N ARG A 758 22.47 40.52 19.89
CA ARG A 758 23.05 39.17 19.73
C ARG A 758 24.55 39.17 19.99
N ARG A 759 25.32 40.13 19.46
CA ARG A 759 26.77 40.16 19.67
C ARG A 759 27.10 40.23 21.16
N ASP A 760 26.42 41.09 21.90
CA ASP A 760 26.62 41.25 23.35
C ASP A 760 26.16 40.01 24.11
N LEU A 761 25.06 39.36 23.70
CA LEU A 761 24.67 38.05 24.23
C LEU A 761 25.65 36.92 23.85
N GLU A 762 26.49 37.09 22.83
CA GLU A 762 27.49 36.11 22.41
C GLU A 762 28.83 36.30 23.12
N THR A 763 29.33 37.54 23.25
CA THR A 763 30.52 37.85 24.06
C THR A 763 30.26 37.61 25.54
N ASN A 764 29.11 38.05 26.07
CA ASN A 764 28.70 37.73 27.43
C ASN A 764 28.37 36.25 27.62
N TRP A 765 28.06 35.48 26.57
CA TRP A 765 27.92 34.02 26.68
C TRP A 765 29.27 33.31 26.77
N PHE A 766 30.29 33.71 26.03
CA PHE A 766 31.60 33.09 26.17
C PHE A 766 32.25 33.38 27.53
N SER A 767 31.94 34.53 28.14
CA SER A 767 32.27 34.74 29.55
C SER A 767 31.34 33.99 30.51
N ASN A 768 30.01 33.90 30.27
CA ASN A 768 29.04 33.45 31.30
C ASN A 768 29.36 32.14 32.03
N PRO A 769 29.76 31.02 31.38
CA PRO A 769 30.17 29.80 32.08
C PRO A 769 31.34 30.06 33.02
N GLU A 770 32.39 30.75 32.57
CA GLU A 770 33.48 31.18 33.43
C GLU A 770 33.05 32.20 34.48
N THR A 771 32.15 33.13 34.18
CA THR A 771 31.66 34.15 35.13
C THR A 771 30.79 33.52 36.22
N LYS A 772 29.99 32.51 35.90
CA LYS A 772 29.19 31.71 36.83
C LYS A 772 30.07 30.74 37.63
N GLN A 773 31.09 30.15 37.01
CA GLN A 773 32.15 29.39 37.69
C GLN A 773 32.96 30.27 38.63
N ARG A 774 33.31 31.50 38.22
CA ARG A 774 33.94 32.53 39.06
C ARG A 774 33.01 32.95 40.20
N GLN A 775 31.71 33.18 39.97
CA GLN A 775 30.74 33.41 41.05
C GLN A 775 30.67 32.21 42.03
N ALA A 776 30.74 30.98 41.53
CA ALA A 776 30.81 29.78 42.39
C ALA A 776 32.16 29.70 43.15
N GLN A 777 33.27 30.11 42.53
CA GLN A 777 34.59 30.24 43.19
C GLN A 777 34.60 31.38 44.23
N THR A 778 33.94 32.51 43.99
CA THR A 778 33.77 33.59 44.98
C THR A 778 32.90 33.13 46.14
N LYS A 779 31.85 32.32 45.89
CA LYS A 779 31.07 31.66 46.96
C LYS A 779 31.90 30.58 47.69
N LYS A 780 32.78 29.82 47.01
CA LYS A 780 33.76 28.90 47.62
C LYS A 780 34.74 29.66 48.52
N ALA A 781 35.24 30.82 48.09
CA ALA A 781 36.10 31.69 48.87
C ALA A 781 35.37 32.24 50.10
N ALA A 782 34.24 32.93 49.93
CA ALA A 782 33.46 33.48 51.04
C ALA A 782 32.99 32.43 52.07
N ALA A 783 32.86 31.16 51.66
CA ALA A 783 32.64 30.03 52.56
C ALA A 783 33.93 29.52 53.25
N ARG A 784 35.07 29.51 52.54
CA ARG A 784 36.41 29.22 53.09
C ARG A 784 36.81 30.23 54.17
N ASP A 785 36.48 31.50 53.97
CA ASP A 785 36.84 32.62 54.84
C ASP A 785 36.08 32.58 56.17
N SER A 786 34.79 32.21 56.15
CA SER A 786 34.05 31.92 57.39
C SER A 786 34.70 30.83 58.24
N ILE A 787 35.40 29.86 57.63
CA ILE A 787 36.09 28.80 58.37
C ILE A 787 37.37 29.34 59.06
N VAL A 788 37.88 30.51 58.69
CA VAL A 788 39.01 31.16 59.38
C VAL A 788 38.58 31.76 60.72
N ILE A 789 37.43 32.42 60.78
CA ILE A 789 36.82 32.91 62.04
C ILE A 789 36.59 31.73 62.99
N VAL A 790 35.95 30.69 62.44
CA VAL A 790 35.67 29.41 63.13
C VAL A 790 36.99 28.88 63.73
N ARG A 791 38.13 28.90 63.01
CA ARG A 791 39.44 28.39 63.52
C ARG A 791 39.94 29.09 64.78
N ALA A 792 39.74 30.40 64.93
CA ALA A 792 40.15 31.11 66.14
C ALA A 792 39.45 30.59 67.41
N HIS A 793 38.24 30.04 67.28
CA HIS A 793 37.55 29.39 68.39
C HIS A 793 38.16 28.03 68.76
N LYS A 794 38.81 27.30 67.83
CA LYS A 794 39.47 26.02 68.16
C LYS A 794 40.55 26.23 69.22
N ASP A 795 41.42 27.20 68.99
CA ASP A 795 42.59 27.44 69.83
C ASP A 795 42.16 27.92 71.23
N ALA A 796 41.09 28.73 71.30
CA ALA A 796 40.45 29.13 72.56
C ALA A 796 39.79 27.94 73.29
N ILE A 797 39.11 27.03 72.57
CA ILE A 797 38.48 25.83 73.14
C ILE A 797 39.54 24.84 73.65
N GLN A 798 40.61 24.59 72.89
CA GLN A 798 41.72 23.74 73.35
C GLN A 798 42.43 24.34 74.57
N THR A 799 42.64 25.67 74.60
CA THR A 799 43.16 26.36 75.79
C THR A 799 42.23 26.20 76.99
N ALA A 800 40.91 26.27 76.78
CA ALA A 800 39.91 26.04 77.83
C ALA A 800 39.88 24.59 78.33
N ILE A 801 40.03 23.59 77.44
CA ILE A 801 40.14 22.16 77.81
C ILE A 801 41.35 21.96 78.71
N VAL A 802 42.55 22.37 78.27
CA VAL A 802 43.79 22.24 79.04
C VAL A 802 43.68 22.93 80.41
N ALA A 803 43.01 24.09 80.48
CA ALA A 803 42.75 24.76 81.74
C ALA A 803 41.75 24.03 82.66
N CYS A 804 40.77 23.28 82.11
CA CYS A 804 39.89 22.40 82.90
C CYS A 804 40.65 21.17 83.39
N GLU A 805 41.43 20.51 82.51
CA GLU A 805 42.27 19.36 82.85
C GLU A 805 43.27 19.70 83.97
N GLN A 806 43.93 20.85 83.89
CA GLN A 806 44.83 21.34 84.95
C GLN A 806 44.11 21.54 86.28
N ARG A 807 42.85 21.99 86.30
CA ARG A 807 42.06 22.11 87.54
C ARG A 807 41.63 20.74 88.08
N ILE A 808 41.14 19.84 87.21
CA ILE A 808 40.79 18.46 87.56
C ILE A 808 42.01 17.73 88.16
N LEU A 809 43.19 17.91 87.59
CA LEU A 809 44.44 17.32 88.05
C LEU A 809 44.82 17.76 89.48
N VAL A 810 44.41 18.94 89.94
CA VAL A 810 44.61 19.35 91.35
C VAL A 810 43.75 18.51 92.30
N PHE A 811 42.48 18.28 91.95
CA PHE A 811 41.59 17.39 92.72
C PHE A 811 42.07 15.95 92.69
N GLU A 812 42.48 15.43 91.53
CA GLU A 812 42.97 14.05 91.40
C GLU A 812 44.28 13.82 92.18
N ASN A 813 45.19 14.80 92.19
CA ASN A 813 46.38 14.76 93.07
C ASN A 813 46.04 14.91 94.56
N ALA A 814 44.89 15.50 94.94
CA ALA A 814 44.44 15.53 96.33
C ALA A 814 43.80 14.19 96.75
N ILE A 815 42.93 13.65 95.89
CA ILE A 815 42.31 12.32 95.99
C ILE A 815 43.39 11.24 96.16
N ALA A 816 44.39 11.20 95.26
CA ALA A 816 45.49 10.22 95.33
C ALA A 816 46.32 10.31 96.62
N ARG A 817 46.49 11.52 97.20
CA ARG A 817 47.17 11.70 98.49
C ARG A 817 46.34 11.19 99.68
N ILE A 818 45.02 11.25 99.60
CA ILE A 818 44.13 10.67 100.62
C ILE A 818 44.06 9.15 100.46
N GLU A 819 43.97 8.64 99.24
CA GLU A 819 44.04 7.20 98.93
C GLU A 819 45.35 6.57 99.44
N ALA A 820 46.49 7.25 99.25
CA ALA A 820 47.78 6.82 99.78
C ALA A 820 47.80 6.79 101.33
N ARG A 821 47.17 7.76 102.01
CA ARG A 821 47.01 7.75 103.47
C ARG A 821 46.12 6.61 103.95
N ILE A 822 44.99 6.37 103.29
CA ILE A 822 44.08 5.24 103.57
C ILE A 822 44.82 3.91 103.40
N ALA A 823 45.62 3.76 102.34
CA ALA A 823 46.43 2.56 102.11
C ALA A 823 47.47 2.35 103.24
N ALA A 824 48.18 3.41 103.64
CA ALA A 824 49.16 3.35 104.73
C ALA A 824 48.49 3.03 106.10
N ALA A 825 47.36 3.65 106.40
CA ALA A 825 46.59 3.39 107.63
C ALA A 825 46.07 1.94 107.67
N ASN A 826 45.54 1.43 106.55
CA ASN A 826 45.12 0.01 106.45
C ASN A 826 46.29 -0.95 106.63
N HIS A 827 47.48 -0.64 106.08
CA HIS A 827 48.68 -1.45 106.29
C HIS A 827 49.09 -1.49 107.78
N GLN A 828 49.07 -0.35 108.47
CA GLN A 828 49.30 -0.28 109.92
C GLN A 828 48.26 -1.07 110.72
N LEU A 829 46.97 -0.95 110.38
CA LEU A 829 45.89 -1.72 111.01
C LEU A 829 46.05 -3.23 110.81
N MET A 830 46.50 -3.69 109.64
CA MET A 830 46.81 -5.11 109.43
C MET A 830 47.99 -5.57 110.30
N HIS A 831 49.04 -4.77 110.45
CA HIS A 831 50.18 -5.10 111.31
C HIS A 831 49.77 -5.16 112.80
N ILE A 832 48.97 -4.21 113.29
CA ILE A 832 48.45 -4.21 114.67
C ILE A 832 47.52 -5.40 114.90
N LYS A 833 46.59 -5.70 113.96
CA LYS A 833 45.75 -6.91 114.01
C LYS A 833 46.60 -8.19 114.02
N GLN A 834 47.75 -8.21 113.35
CA GLN A 834 48.67 -9.35 113.40
C GLN A 834 49.37 -9.47 114.75
N ARG A 835 49.86 -8.38 115.36
CA ARG A 835 50.40 -8.40 116.74
C ARG A 835 49.35 -8.87 117.74
N LEU A 836 48.13 -8.31 117.71
CA LEU A 836 47.02 -8.71 118.57
C LEU A 836 46.64 -10.19 118.39
N ARG A 837 46.64 -10.73 117.16
CA ARG A 837 46.47 -12.16 116.91
C ARG A 837 47.59 -13.00 117.51
N ASN A 838 48.85 -12.58 117.37
CA ASN A 838 50.00 -13.30 117.91
C ASN A 838 50.00 -13.31 119.45
N LEU A 839 49.68 -12.19 120.10
CA LEU A 839 49.50 -12.10 121.55
C LEU A 839 48.34 -12.99 122.02
N LYS A 840 47.18 -12.93 121.35
CA LYS A 840 46.02 -13.77 121.66
C LYS A 840 46.26 -15.28 121.43
N TRP A 841 47.27 -15.66 120.65
CA TRP A 841 47.73 -17.05 120.54
C TRP A 841 48.64 -17.51 121.70
N LYS A 842 49.28 -16.57 122.43
CA LYS A 842 50.07 -16.87 123.64
C LYS A 842 49.24 -16.94 124.93
N TRP A 843 47.97 -16.55 124.89
CA TRP A 843 47.09 -16.39 126.05
C TRP A 843 46.94 -17.55 127.05
N PRO A 844 47.22 -18.84 126.75
CA PRO A 844 47.14 -19.90 127.77
C PRO A 844 48.13 -19.79 128.95
N CYS A 845 49.19 -18.99 128.85
CA CYS A 845 50.27 -18.92 129.86
C CYS A 845 50.84 -17.49 130.02
N ILE A 846 50.01 -16.54 130.48
CA ILE A 846 50.38 -15.11 130.56
C ILE A 846 50.36 -14.59 132.01
N HIS A 847 51.32 -13.71 132.33
CA HIS A 847 51.39 -12.92 133.56
C HIS A 847 50.77 -11.52 133.36
N ALA A 848 50.43 -10.83 134.45
CA ALA A 848 49.63 -9.61 134.42
C ALA A 848 50.22 -8.41 133.63
N ASP A 849 51.52 -8.43 133.29
CA ASP A 849 52.18 -7.33 132.58
C ASP A 849 51.82 -7.24 131.07
N ASP A 850 51.33 -8.32 130.44
CA ASP A 850 50.98 -8.32 129.00
C ASP A 850 49.66 -7.59 128.68
N ASP A 851 48.75 -7.44 129.65
CA ASP A 851 47.44 -6.79 129.42
C ASP A 851 47.59 -5.30 129.04
N ASP A 852 48.66 -4.64 129.50
CA ASP A 852 48.98 -3.25 129.11
C ASP A 852 49.45 -3.14 127.65
N GLU A 853 50.21 -4.10 127.09
CA GLU A 853 50.52 -4.10 125.64
C GLU A 853 49.22 -4.31 124.83
N VAL A 854 48.32 -5.19 125.30
CA VAL A 854 47.03 -5.44 124.65
C VAL A 854 46.14 -4.19 124.70
N LEU A 855 46.04 -3.48 125.83
CA LEU A 855 45.33 -2.20 125.92
C LEU A 855 45.96 -1.15 125.00
N GLN A 856 47.30 -1.02 124.99
CA GLN A 856 48.00 -0.04 124.17
C GLN A 856 47.80 -0.31 122.67
N LEU A 857 47.89 -1.56 122.22
CA LEU A 857 47.66 -1.95 120.82
C LEU A 857 46.21 -1.77 120.39
N ASN A 858 45.23 -2.05 121.26
CA ASN A 858 43.81 -1.77 120.97
C ASN A 858 43.56 -0.25 120.88
N SER A 859 44.14 0.54 121.77
CA SER A 859 44.08 2.02 121.71
C SER A 859 44.69 2.58 120.42
N GLN A 860 45.84 2.05 119.98
CA GLN A 860 46.45 2.38 118.70
C GLN A 860 45.59 1.95 117.51
N HIS A 861 45.04 0.73 117.53
CA HIS A 861 44.12 0.23 116.51
C HIS A 861 42.93 1.17 116.34
N ASP A 862 42.25 1.53 117.42
CA ASP A 862 41.04 2.35 117.37
C ASP A 862 41.35 3.81 117.03
N SER A 863 42.54 4.31 117.36
CA SER A 863 43.02 5.61 116.89
C SER A 863 43.19 5.63 115.36
N ILE A 864 43.94 4.67 114.81
CA ILE A 864 44.24 4.59 113.37
C ILE A 864 42.97 4.22 112.57
N SER A 865 42.09 3.38 113.12
CA SER A 865 40.79 3.02 112.52
C SER A 865 39.89 4.24 112.38
N ARG A 866 39.76 5.05 113.43
CA ARG A 866 39.01 6.32 113.39
C ARG A 866 39.64 7.34 112.43
N GLN A 867 40.97 7.36 112.28
CA GLN A 867 41.62 8.21 111.27
C GLN A 867 41.37 7.70 109.84
N CYS A 868 41.43 6.39 109.61
CA CYS A 868 41.12 5.79 108.30
C CYS A 868 39.66 6.04 107.88
N GLN A 869 38.71 5.97 108.82
CA GLN A 869 37.31 6.32 108.57
C GLN A 869 37.11 7.80 108.23
N LYS A 870 37.81 8.72 108.90
CA LYS A 870 37.82 10.14 108.55
C LYS A 870 38.39 10.38 107.15
N ASP A 871 39.52 9.75 106.84
CA ASP A 871 40.16 9.87 105.53
C ASP A 871 39.28 9.31 104.40
N MET A 872 38.57 8.19 104.63
CA MET A 872 37.57 7.65 103.71
C MET A 872 36.37 8.59 103.50
N ALA A 873 35.79 9.13 104.58
CA ALA A 873 34.71 10.11 104.46
C ALA A 873 35.17 11.39 103.72
N GLN A 874 36.42 11.80 103.91
CA GLN A 874 37.03 12.90 103.15
C GLN A 874 37.24 12.54 101.67
N LEU A 875 37.65 11.30 101.36
CA LEU A 875 37.80 10.81 99.99
C LEU A 875 36.47 10.83 99.23
N ASP A 876 35.41 10.29 99.83
CA ASP A 876 34.09 10.27 99.20
C ASP A 876 33.51 11.68 99.05
N ALA A 877 33.70 12.56 100.05
CA ALA A 877 33.34 13.98 99.93
C ALA A 877 34.08 14.66 98.75
N MET A 878 35.39 14.44 98.59
CA MET A 878 36.17 15.02 97.48
C MET A 878 35.87 14.39 96.11
N ARG A 879 35.47 13.11 96.05
CA ARG A 879 35.00 12.46 94.81
C ARG A 879 33.60 12.94 94.41
N SER A 880 32.75 13.26 95.38
CA SER A 880 31.42 13.86 95.17
C SER A 880 31.42 15.38 95.06
N ASP A 881 32.60 16.03 95.10
CA ASP A 881 32.72 17.49 95.11
C ASP A 881 32.03 18.10 93.87
N PRO A 882 31.03 19.01 94.05
CA PRO A 882 30.32 19.62 92.94
C PRO A 882 31.22 20.36 91.95
N GLN A 883 32.38 20.90 92.39
CA GLN A 883 33.34 21.55 91.50
C GLN A 883 34.08 20.54 90.61
N LEU A 884 34.47 19.38 91.16
CA LEU A 884 35.11 18.31 90.39
C LEU A 884 34.14 17.72 89.35
N VAL A 885 32.88 17.49 89.75
CA VAL A 885 31.83 17.01 88.85
C VAL A 885 31.50 18.05 87.76
N ALA A 886 31.44 19.34 88.12
CA ALA A 886 31.20 20.42 87.18
C ALA A 886 32.35 20.57 86.17
N GLU A 887 33.62 20.57 86.62
CA GLU A 887 34.77 20.71 85.72
C GLU A 887 34.97 19.47 84.83
N LYS A 888 34.73 18.24 85.32
CA LYS A 888 34.71 17.04 84.47
C LYS A 888 33.57 17.06 83.44
N THR A 889 32.39 17.55 83.82
CA THR A 889 31.29 17.79 82.87
C THR A 889 31.69 18.81 81.81
N ARG A 890 32.26 19.95 82.23
CA ARG A 890 32.70 21.05 81.38
C ARG A 890 33.78 20.62 80.39
N ALA A 891 34.74 19.80 80.81
CA ALA A 891 35.75 19.21 79.94
C ALA A 891 35.12 18.28 78.88
N GLY A 892 34.16 17.43 79.26
CA GLY A 892 33.43 16.57 78.34
C GLY A 892 32.56 17.34 77.33
N ASP A 893 31.87 18.39 77.78
CA ASP A 893 31.10 19.27 76.89
C ASP A 893 32.03 20.02 75.92
N LEU A 894 33.15 20.58 76.39
CA LEU A 894 34.20 21.18 75.55
C LEU A 894 34.78 20.20 74.52
N GLN A 895 35.08 18.96 74.92
CA GLN A 895 35.60 17.94 74.01
C GLN A 895 34.57 17.59 72.92
N SER A 896 33.28 17.50 73.26
CA SER A 896 32.22 17.25 72.26
C SER A 896 32.15 18.35 71.18
N VAL A 897 32.49 19.59 71.57
CA VAL A 897 32.62 20.73 70.64
C VAL A 897 33.89 20.63 69.79
N LEU A 898 34.99 20.10 70.34
CA LEU A 898 36.23 19.82 69.61
C LEU A 898 36.08 18.65 68.61
N ASP A 899 35.29 17.63 68.92
CA ASP A 899 34.98 16.55 67.98
C ASP A 899 34.17 17.07 66.76
N ILE A 900 33.20 17.96 67.04
CA ILE A 900 32.39 18.66 66.02
C ILE A 900 33.27 19.61 65.19
N TRP A 901 34.28 20.22 65.82
CA TRP A 901 35.29 21.03 65.13
C TRP A 901 36.09 20.22 64.10
N GLU A 902 36.60 19.06 64.48
CA GLU A 902 37.45 18.25 63.60
C GLU A 902 36.64 17.62 62.47
N ALA A 903 35.39 17.23 62.76
CA ALA A 903 34.40 16.86 61.75
C ALA A 903 34.17 17.96 60.70
N LEU A 904 34.06 19.23 61.11
CA LEU A 904 33.94 20.39 60.21
C LEU A 904 35.19 20.60 59.33
N CYS A 905 36.39 20.35 59.87
CA CYS A 905 37.63 20.44 59.11
C CYS A 905 37.75 19.31 58.07
N LEU A 906 37.47 18.07 58.47
CA LEU A 906 37.49 16.92 57.57
C LEU A 906 36.45 17.07 56.44
N SER A 907 35.26 17.62 56.75
CA SER A 907 34.21 17.96 55.78
C SER A 907 34.72 18.94 54.70
N LYS A 908 35.43 20.00 55.11
CA LYS A 908 36.02 21.01 54.23
C LYS A 908 37.06 20.42 53.28
N GLU A 909 37.97 19.61 53.80
CA GLU A 909 39.07 19.04 53.00
C GLU A 909 38.56 18.05 51.96
N ASN A 910 37.63 17.18 52.34
CA ASN A 910 36.92 16.31 51.39
C ASN A 910 36.15 17.12 50.32
N LEU A 911 35.52 18.24 50.68
CA LEU A 911 34.83 19.11 49.71
C LEU A 911 35.82 19.76 48.73
N MET A 912 36.97 20.23 49.22
CA MET A 912 37.99 20.86 48.38
C MET A 912 38.66 19.86 47.45
N HIS A 913 39.10 18.70 47.98
CA HIS A 913 39.75 17.65 47.19
C HIS A 913 38.84 17.18 46.03
N ASN A 914 37.57 16.86 46.32
CA ASN A 914 36.63 16.42 45.29
C ASN A 914 36.30 17.52 44.27
N TRP A 915 36.27 18.79 44.68
CA TRP A 915 36.10 19.91 43.76
C TRP A 915 37.30 20.05 42.81
N ASP A 916 38.50 20.07 43.35
CA ASP A 916 39.71 20.40 42.59
C ASP A 916 40.09 19.22 41.66
N ALA A 917 39.83 17.97 42.08
CA ALA A 917 39.85 16.79 41.23
C ALA A 917 38.81 16.84 40.09
N ASN A 918 37.57 17.29 40.37
CA ASN A 918 36.54 17.48 39.35
C ASN A 918 36.98 18.56 38.32
N VAL A 919 37.60 19.66 38.75
CA VAL A 919 38.09 20.71 37.83
C VAL A 919 39.21 20.19 36.91
N GLN A 920 40.20 19.47 37.46
CA GLN A 920 41.25 18.85 36.64
C GLN A 920 40.68 17.82 35.66
N GLN A 921 39.71 17.00 36.10
CA GLN A 921 39.02 16.06 35.21
C GLN A 921 38.23 16.78 34.11
N TRP A 922 37.69 17.97 34.37
CA TRP A 922 37.03 18.79 33.34
C TRP A 922 37.99 19.23 32.24
N GLU A 923 39.14 19.80 32.61
CA GLU A 923 40.15 20.31 31.66
C GLU A 923 40.73 19.18 30.80
N LEU A 924 41.13 18.08 31.43
CA LEU A 924 41.74 16.92 30.78
C LEU A 924 40.75 16.21 29.82
N ILE A 925 39.45 16.18 30.15
CA ILE A 925 38.39 15.71 29.25
C ILE A 925 38.15 16.70 28.10
N ALA A 926 38.13 18.01 28.36
CA ALA A 926 37.94 19.04 27.34
C ALA A 926 39.10 19.12 26.35
N GLU A 927 40.32 18.76 26.76
CA GLU A 927 41.46 18.59 25.87
C GLU A 927 41.37 17.30 25.05
N LYS A 928 41.16 16.13 25.69
CA LYS A 928 41.04 14.86 24.98
C LYS A 928 39.91 14.86 23.93
N ARG A 929 38.75 15.47 24.22
CA ARG A 929 37.68 15.64 23.20
C ARG A 929 38.09 16.54 22.04
N ARG A 930 38.80 17.65 22.28
CA ARG A 930 39.30 18.54 21.21
C ARG A 930 40.29 17.85 20.25
N GLU A 931 40.91 16.74 20.65
CA GLU A 931 41.61 15.84 19.73
C GLU A 931 40.72 14.74 19.14
N GLN A 932 39.94 14.06 19.96
CA GLN A 932 39.17 12.88 19.55
C GLN A 932 38.06 13.25 18.57
N ASP A 933 37.36 14.37 18.79
CA ASP A 933 36.34 14.90 17.86
C ASP A 933 36.98 15.20 16.49
N LYS A 934 38.19 15.76 16.46
CA LYS A 934 38.91 16.00 15.19
C LYS A 934 39.25 14.69 14.50
N LYS A 935 39.77 13.70 15.23
CA LYS A 935 40.21 12.40 14.70
C LYS A 935 39.01 11.57 14.19
N GLU A 936 37.93 11.44 14.96
CA GLU A 936 36.75 10.66 14.53
C GLU A 936 35.99 11.31 13.37
N ASN A 937 35.72 12.62 13.43
CA ASN A 937 34.96 13.28 12.36
C ASN A 937 35.75 13.30 11.04
N LEU A 938 37.08 13.45 11.08
CA LEU A 938 37.94 13.41 9.90
C LEU A 938 37.93 12.05 9.18
N ILE A 939 37.68 10.95 9.91
CA ILE A 939 37.64 9.58 9.34
C ILE A 939 36.21 9.18 8.94
N ARG A 940 35.20 9.47 9.76
CA ARG A 940 33.80 9.10 9.43
C ARG A 940 33.25 9.86 8.22
N PHE A 941 33.63 11.13 8.04
CA PHE A 941 33.15 11.97 6.95
C PHE A 941 33.48 11.41 5.54
N PRO A 942 34.76 11.10 5.20
CA PRO A 942 35.08 10.56 3.90
C PRO A 942 34.49 9.17 3.68
N VAL A 943 34.47 8.30 4.70
CA VAL A 943 33.91 6.95 4.60
C VAL A 943 32.43 6.98 4.22
N ALA A 944 31.61 7.84 4.84
CA ALA A 944 30.18 7.94 4.51
C ALA A 944 29.95 8.40 3.06
N ILE A 945 30.68 9.42 2.60
CA ILE A 945 30.56 9.93 1.23
C ILE A 945 31.10 8.93 0.20
N VAL A 946 32.25 8.32 0.46
CA VAL A 946 32.86 7.28 -0.40
C VAL A 946 31.91 6.10 -0.56
N THR A 947 31.28 5.61 0.52
CA THR A 947 30.31 4.51 0.44
C THR A 947 29.07 4.90 -0.38
N GLY A 948 28.48 6.07 -0.13
CA GLY A 948 27.30 6.54 -0.88
C GLY A 948 27.58 6.75 -2.37
N MET A 949 28.72 7.38 -2.69
CA MET A 949 29.13 7.62 -4.08
C MET A 949 29.57 6.33 -4.78
N LEU A 950 30.17 5.37 -4.07
CA LEU A 950 30.50 4.04 -4.62
C LEU A 950 29.24 3.27 -5.00
N LEU A 951 28.20 3.28 -4.18
CA LEU A 951 26.91 2.67 -4.51
C LEU A 951 26.27 3.34 -5.74
N CYS A 952 26.30 4.67 -5.82
CA CYS A 952 25.83 5.40 -7.01
C CYS A 952 26.64 5.03 -8.26
N TRP A 953 27.96 4.87 -8.14
CA TRP A 953 28.86 4.50 -9.22
C TRP A 953 28.66 3.05 -9.71
N ILE A 954 28.46 2.10 -8.79
CA ILE A 954 28.08 0.71 -9.13
C ILE A 954 26.74 0.70 -9.87
N ALA A 955 25.75 1.44 -9.37
CA ALA A 955 24.43 1.54 -10.00
C ALA A 955 24.50 2.15 -11.41
N GLN A 956 25.35 3.18 -11.61
CA GLN A 956 25.65 3.75 -12.93
C GLN A 956 26.32 2.75 -13.87
N TRP A 957 27.22 1.88 -13.37
CA TRP A 957 27.82 0.82 -14.20
C TRP A 957 26.82 -0.26 -14.60
N LEU A 958 25.99 -0.74 -13.66
CA LEU A 958 24.91 -1.69 -13.96
C LEU A 958 23.96 -1.12 -15.02
N TRP A 959 23.52 0.12 -14.82
CA TRP A 959 22.67 0.82 -15.78
C TRP A 959 23.31 0.92 -17.17
N TRP A 960 24.57 1.37 -17.25
CA TRP A 960 25.27 1.52 -18.53
C TRP A 960 25.57 0.18 -19.21
N ALA A 961 25.94 -0.86 -18.46
CA ALA A 961 26.21 -2.18 -19.02
C ALA A 961 24.94 -2.76 -19.68
N GLY A 962 23.85 -2.83 -18.92
CA GLY A 962 22.56 -3.26 -19.45
C GLY A 962 22.08 -2.39 -20.62
N TYR A 963 22.23 -1.07 -20.53
CA TYR A 963 21.83 -0.16 -21.60
C TYR A 963 22.56 -0.43 -22.92
N VAL A 964 23.90 -0.57 -22.92
CA VAL A 964 24.64 -0.79 -24.18
C VAL A 964 24.42 -2.19 -24.75
N GLU A 965 24.15 -3.19 -23.90
CA GLU A 965 23.88 -4.57 -24.33
C GLU A 965 22.45 -4.74 -24.87
N VAL A 966 21.44 -4.13 -24.22
CA VAL A 966 20.06 -4.03 -24.76
C VAL A 966 20.06 -3.25 -26.07
N ALA A 967 20.70 -2.08 -26.11
CA ALA A 967 20.65 -1.22 -27.29
C ALA A 967 21.42 -1.83 -28.47
N GLY A 968 22.57 -2.48 -28.23
CA GLY A 968 23.36 -3.15 -29.25
C GLY A 968 23.72 -2.22 -30.42
N ASP A 969 23.24 -2.56 -31.60
CA ASP A 969 23.38 -1.76 -32.83
C ASP A 969 22.71 -0.37 -32.75
N ARG A 970 21.67 -0.21 -31.93
CA ARG A 970 21.01 1.09 -31.68
C ARG A 970 21.81 2.03 -30.78
N TYR A 971 22.97 1.60 -30.28
CA TYR A 971 23.95 2.47 -29.61
C TYR A 971 25.31 2.42 -30.33
N CYS A 972 25.44 3.24 -31.37
CA CYS A 972 26.60 3.28 -32.27
C CYS A 972 27.40 4.59 -32.12
N PRO A 973 28.18 4.78 -31.03
CA PRO A 973 29.02 5.97 -30.87
C PRO A 973 30.22 5.92 -31.84
N PRO A 974 30.33 6.84 -32.82
CA PRO A 974 31.42 6.84 -33.78
C PRO A 974 32.71 7.32 -33.11
N LYS A 975 33.88 6.93 -33.66
CA LYS A 975 35.18 7.49 -33.24
C LYS A 975 35.35 7.49 -31.71
N LEU A 976 35.07 6.35 -31.07
CA LEU A 976 35.03 6.18 -29.61
C LEU A 976 36.29 6.69 -28.89
N SER A 977 37.47 6.63 -29.54
CA SER A 977 38.71 7.23 -29.07
C SER A 977 38.64 8.75 -28.96
N THR A 978 38.13 9.45 -29.97
CA THR A 978 37.90 10.91 -29.94
C THR A 978 36.94 11.30 -28.81
N ILE A 979 35.85 10.54 -28.64
CA ILE A 979 34.88 10.73 -27.55
C ILE A 979 35.56 10.59 -26.18
N ALA A 980 36.38 9.55 -26.00
CA ALA A 980 37.16 9.32 -24.79
C ALA A 980 38.18 10.43 -24.51
N SER A 981 38.86 10.95 -25.55
CA SER A 981 39.76 12.10 -25.44
C SER A 981 39.01 13.36 -25.01
N VAL A 982 37.84 13.66 -25.59
CA VAL A 982 37.01 14.83 -25.21
C VAL A 982 36.55 14.73 -23.76
N TRP A 983 36.14 13.56 -23.27
CA TRP A 983 35.85 13.37 -21.84
C TRP A 983 37.09 13.58 -20.97
N THR A 984 38.23 13.02 -21.38
CA THR A 984 39.47 13.07 -20.60
C THR A 984 39.99 14.49 -20.45
N VAL A 985 40.07 15.24 -21.56
CA VAL A 985 40.56 16.63 -21.56
C VAL A 985 39.66 17.51 -20.71
N PHE A 986 38.35 17.50 -20.92
CA PHE A 986 37.43 18.36 -20.16
C PHE A 986 37.35 17.97 -18.68
N ALA A 987 37.42 16.68 -18.32
CA ALA A 987 37.45 16.24 -16.93
C ALA A 987 38.76 16.58 -16.22
N ALA A 988 39.90 16.47 -16.91
CA ALA A 988 41.20 16.93 -16.41
C ALA A 988 41.22 18.44 -16.20
N THR A 989 40.74 19.23 -17.18
CA THR A 989 40.58 20.68 -17.06
C THR A 989 39.64 21.05 -15.92
N GLY A 990 38.48 20.40 -15.78
CA GLY A 990 37.55 20.61 -14.66
C GLY A 990 38.17 20.31 -13.29
N SER A 991 39.02 19.28 -13.21
CA SER A 991 39.76 18.93 -12.00
C SER A 991 40.84 19.96 -11.66
N MET A 992 41.60 20.44 -12.65
CA MET A 992 42.59 21.52 -12.48
C MET A 992 41.91 22.83 -12.06
N VAL A 993 40.78 23.17 -12.69
CA VAL A 993 39.94 24.33 -12.33
C VAL A 993 39.47 24.18 -10.88
N GLY A 994 38.91 23.03 -10.49
CA GLY A 994 38.49 22.77 -9.11
C GLY A 994 39.60 22.92 -8.07
N ALA A 995 40.85 22.65 -8.44
CA ALA A 995 42.03 22.77 -7.57
C ALA A 995 42.78 24.12 -7.67
N SER A 996 42.34 25.01 -8.57
CA SER A 996 42.96 26.32 -8.82
C SER A 996 42.60 27.40 -7.79
N PHE A 997 41.60 27.15 -6.95
CA PHE A 997 40.80 28.22 -6.35
C PHE A 997 40.34 27.91 -4.92
#